data_AF-A0A2D9QAT9-F1
#
_entry.id   AF-A0A2D9QAT9-F1
#
_cell.length_a   1.000
_cell.length_b   1.000
_cell.length_c   1.000
_cell.angle_alpha   90.00
_cell.angle_beta   90.00
_cell.angle_gamma   90.00
#
_symmetry.space_group_name_H-M   'P 1'
#
loop_
_entity.id
_entity.type
_entity.pdbx_description
1 polymer ?
#
loop_
_entity_poly.entity_id
_entity_poly.type
_entity_poly.pdbx_seq_one_letter_code
_entity_poly.pdbx_strand_id
1 'polypeptide(L)'
;MKRTFILTTILVIAFLSHSYAQISYEANEEYGQIYDVHFDVSTQGTLYARTVGNHIVKSEDDGATWTVLYSDPMEEYAYLRDMRLINNGEHISFNVKAEGTGYNKVVIIDKTNGAVVKEYSAPNGFETDIIIQSYDIFEADNDIALLHTAYQLSTGYTHEVFRTTDGGATWTSIYFSPINDNVSINNVAMMPGNSDKVFLMRGEGSGRDLGGLFVSRDGGATWVERIPGNTYSAIAFNPTDSNDILLGTFYGSGSHREGLYRSVDGGDSWEELPITYTSMSTDNINAIKFNPYNADNIVVLEENEIITTVDGGVTWDNQVYTNVDPAEYYYGLSVSFNPFQTDDIIIAANFYPFRSTDGGVTLQKLNSPMVNSTGRIDLYSSETESHLYYGLRNGFIHRDLNTNAETGYRMRALNNPYGVTTFPFADAEVPGRIFNSARYGMDSVLEMSLDHGETYTTLFTSFMFLNIYEIATDPNNTNIVWFSFGESLYKFDVTDPAAPIFEEMSLPSTDLLYGLIIDPTNSDRILITQGINVYVSNDGGATWEDSSTGLGVLVDRDDMIFNASVNPLNTNEYLISTTQGIFASADSGETWSQIFDEQVDKAFYSSENEDQIVAITHFSDGWLYPKADARIVYSFDNGDNWEEVSAEALGFLNTATSAIQFVEDRADVYFGTFDLGLVKYSIDLFVLGNTRVETTSTIALFPNPATDGFSVQASNKTIENISVYNTTGQLILENTTKVENVDISHLNNGMYLVKITTDNGTYFKRLLKR
;
A
#
# COMPACT_ATOMS: atom_id res chain seq x y z
N MET A 1 -43.48 -35.88 -48.19
CA MET A 1 -43.97 -34.54 -47.79
C MET A 1 -43.07 -34.06 -46.65
N LYS A 2 -42.26 -33.00 -46.89
CA LYS A 2 -41.58 -32.04 -45.99
C LYS A 2 -41.05 -32.55 -44.63
N ARG A 3 -39.72 -32.73 -44.43
CA ARG A 3 -38.69 -31.73 -44.04
C ARG A 3 -39.08 -30.83 -42.85
N THR A 4 -38.42 -31.03 -41.70
CA THR A 4 -37.79 -29.93 -40.95
C THR A 4 -36.66 -30.47 -40.05
N PHE A 5 -35.43 -30.13 -40.41
CA PHE A 5 -34.26 -30.07 -39.54
C PHE A 5 -34.33 -28.72 -38.83
N ILE A 6 -34.17 -28.66 -37.51
CA ILE A 6 -33.86 -27.41 -36.80
C ILE A 6 -32.49 -27.62 -36.15
N LEU A 7 -31.47 -27.10 -36.82
CA LEU A 7 -30.24 -26.66 -36.19
C LEU A 7 -30.55 -25.30 -35.58
N THR A 8 -30.34 -25.13 -34.28
CA THR A 8 -30.24 -23.80 -33.65
C THR A 8 -28.80 -23.62 -33.25
N THR A 9 -28.03 -22.98 -34.12
CA THR A 9 -26.72 -22.43 -33.79
C THR A 9 -26.97 -21.12 -33.07
N ILE A 10 -26.78 -21.07 -31.75
CA ILE A 10 -26.58 -19.81 -31.02
C ILE A 10 -25.07 -19.58 -31.00
N LEU A 11 -24.64 -18.66 -31.87
CA LEU A 11 -23.30 -18.12 -31.89
C LEU A 11 -23.20 -17.13 -30.72
N VAL A 12 -22.61 -17.57 -29.60
CA VAL A 12 -22.15 -16.67 -28.53
C VAL A 12 -20.86 -16.04 -29.03
N ILE A 13 -20.93 -14.82 -29.57
CA ILE A 13 -19.75 -13.96 -29.65
C ILE A 13 -19.66 -13.30 -28.28
N ALA A 14 -18.83 -13.89 -27.42
CA ALA A 14 -18.36 -13.22 -26.22
C ALA A 14 -17.49 -12.04 -26.67
N PHE A 15 -17.96 -10.82 -26.44
CA PHE A 15 -17.02 -9.70 -26.31
C PHE A 15 -16.24 -9.97 -25.03
N LEU A 16 -14.99 -10.37 -25.19
CA LEU A 16 -13.97 -10.31 -24.14
C LEU A 16 -13.68 -8.83 -23.87
N SER A 17 -14.53 -8.16 -23.09
CA SER A 17 -14.03 -7.05 -22.29
C SER A 17 -13.11 -7.70 -21.25
N HIS A 18 -11.79 -7.54 -21.42
CA HIS A 18 -10.88 -7.76 -20.30
C HIS A 18 -11.28 -6.71 -19.27
N SER A 19 -12.07 -7.10 -18.26
CA SER A 19 -12.11 -6.34 -17.03
C SER A 19 -10.73 -6.52 -16.42
N TYR A 20 -9.81 -5.62 -16.71
CA TYR A 20 -8.60 -5.51 -15.91
C TYR A 20 -9.06 -5.33 -14.46
N ALA A 21 -8.48 -6.10 -13.54
CA ALA A 21 -8.57 -5.73 -12.14
C ALA A 21 -8.03 -4.29 -12.06
N GLN A 22 -8.84 -3.38 -11.54
CA GLN A 22 -8.51 -1.96 -11.57
C GLN A 22 -7.32 -1.64 -10.66
N ILE A 23 -7.08 -2.49 -9.66
CA ILE A 23 -5.93 -2.50 -8.76
C ILE A 23 -5.09 -3.77 -8.98
N SER A 24 -3.76 -3.63 -8.98
CA SER A 24 -2.81 -4.74 -8.95
C SER A 24 -1.69 -4.49 -7.94
N TYR A 25 -1.16 -5.56 -7.36
CA TYR A 25 -0.04 -5.54 -6.43
C TYR A 25 1.18 -6.08 -7.16
N GLU A 26 2.14 -5.21 -7.46
CA GLU A 26 3.18 -5.49 -8.44
C GLU A 26 4.57 -5.57 -7.84
N ALA A 27 4.78 -5.35 -6.54
CA ALA A 27 6.13 -5.42 -5.97
C ALA A 27 6.75 -6.81 -6.14
N ASN A 28 8.08 -6.85 -6.27
CA ASN A 28 8.85 -8.08 -6.36
C ASN A 28 8.55 -9.05 -5.21
N GLU A 29 8.03 -10.23 -5.55
CA GLU A 29 7.46 -11.17 -4.58
C GLU A 29 8.50 -11.86 -3.69
N GLU A 30 9.78 -11.87 -4.09
CA GLU A 30 10.88 -12.47 -3.32
C GLU A 30 11.08 -11.76 -1.97
N TYR A 31 10.62 -10.52 -1.87
CA TYR A 31 10.81 -9.67 -0.70
C TYR A 31 9.57 -9.54 0.18
N GLY A 32 8.48 -10.22 -0.16
CA GLY A 32 7.21 -10.19 0.54
C GLY A 32 7.27 -10.47 2.03
N GLN A 33 6.47 -9.74 2.80
CA GLN A 33 6.35 -9.84 4.25
C GLN A 33 4.87 -9.85 4.64
N ILE A 34 4.33 -11.06 4.80
CA ILE A 34 3.01 -11.30 5.38
C ILE A 34 3.15 -12.11 6.66
N TYR A 35 2.19 -11.95 7.56
CA TYR A 35 2.22 -12.53 8.89
C TYR A 35 0.88 -13.19 9.21
N ASP A 36 0.89 -14.07 10.23
CA ASP A 36 -0.27 -14.86 10.64
C ASP A 36 -0.99 -15.50 9.45
N VAL A 37 -0.24 -16.22 8.62
CA VAL A 37 -0.79 -16.84 7.42
C VAL A 37 -1.57 -18.10 7.81
N HIS A 38 -2.85 -18.16 7.46
CA HIS A 38 -3.73 -19.29 7.78
C HIS A 38 -4.33 -19.92 6.54
N PHE A 39 -4.34 -21.26 6.49
CA PHE A 39 -5.15 -22.00 5.53
C PHE A 39 -6.64 -21.86 5.85
N ASP A 40 -7.48 -21.67 4.82
CA ASP A 40 -8.93 -21.80 4.99
C ASP A 40 -9.28 -23.24 5.33
N VAL A 41 -10.12 -23.40 6.35
CA VAL A 41 -10.53 -24.72 6.88
C VAL A 41 -11.47 -25.49 5.94
N SER A 42 -12.09 -24.80 4.98
CA SER A 42 -13.20 -25.31 4.16
C SER A 42 -12.91 -25.34 2.66
N THR A 43 -11.93 -24.54 2.20
CA THR A 43 -11.62 -24.34 0.78
C THR A 43 -10.13 -24.55 0.53
N GLN A 44 -9.80 -25.61 -0.21
CA GLN A 44 -8.42 -25.92 -0.54
C GLN A 44 -7.79 -24.83 -1.40
N GLY A 45 -6.53 -24.48 -1.10
CA GLY A 45 -5.79 -23.44 -1.81
C GLY A 45 -6.16 -22.01 -1.40
N THR A 46 -7.08 -21.81 -0.47
CA THR A 46 -7.36 -20.47 0.07
C THR A 46 -6.49 -20.18 1.30
N LEU A 47 -5.83 -19.02 1.31
CA LEU A 47 -5.03 -18.52 2.42
C LEU A 47 -5.54 -17.14 2.85
N TYR A 48 -5.40 -16.82 4.14
CA TYR A 48 -5.56 -15.48 4.69
C TYR A 48 -4.27 -15.07 5.38
N ALA A 49 -3.90 -13.79 5.30
CA ALA A 49 -2.75 -13.25 6.02
C ALA A 49 -3.00 -11.80 6.40
N ARG A 50 -2.31 -11.32 7.43
CA ARG A 50 -2.18 -9.87 7.64
C ARG A 50 -0.90 -9.35 7.01
N THR A 51 -0.95 -8.12 6.54
CA THR A 51 0.25 -7.38 6.11
C THR A 51 1.00 -6.82 7.33
N VAL A 52 2.10 -6.08 7.09
CA VAL A 52 2.79 -5.32 8.15
C VAL A 52 2.02 -4.10 8.64
N GLY A 53 0.98 -3.68 7.90
CA GLY A 53 0.22 -2.46 8.13
C GLY A 53 -1.23 -2.75 8.51
N ASN A 54 -2.15 -2.17 7.76
CA ASN A 54 -3.57 -2.07 8.08
C ASN A 54 -4.47 -3.05 7.30
N HIS A 55 -3.89 -4.05 6.62
CA HIS A 55 -4.63 -4.91 5.71
C HIS A 55 -4.69 -6.38 6.14
N ILE A 56 -5.82 -7.02 5.84
CA ILE A 56 -5.93 -8.48 5.73
C ILE A 56 -6.10 -8.80 4.25
N VAL A 57 -5.30 -9.76 3.79
CA VAL A 57 -5.27 -10.22 2.41
C VAL A 57 -5.68 -11.68 2.30
N LYS A 58 -6.23 -12.04 1.15
CA LYS A 58 -6.69 -13.37 0.78
C LYS A 58 -6.03 -13.81 -0.52
N SER A 59 -5.57 -15.06 -0.54
CA SER A 59 -5.19 -15.80 -1.75
C SER A 59 -6.19 -16.92 -2.00
N GLU A 60 -6.51 -17.19 -3.26
CA GLU A 60 -7.39 -18.30 -3.67
C GLU A 60 -6.64 -19.38 -4.49
N ASP A 61 -5.33 -19.23 -4.64
CA ASP A 61 -4.46 -20.02 -5.50
C ASP A 61 -3.16 -20.43 -4.77
N ASP A 62 -3.29 -20.71 -3.47
CA ASP A 62 -2.26 -21.29 -2.62
C ASP A 62 -1.04 -20.37 -2.40
N GLY A 63 -1.31 -19.06 -2.38
CA GLY A 63 -0.36 -18.00 -2.12
C GLY A 63 0.29 -17.39 -3.37
N ALA A 64 -0.11 -17.80 -4.57
CA ALA A 64 0.45 -17.28 -5.82
C ALA A 64 -0.03 -15.86 -6.14
N THR A 65 -1.29 -15.53 -5.84
CA THR A 65 -1.84 -14.18 -5.97
C THR A 65 -2.61 -13.79 -4.71
N TRP A 66 -2.68 -12.47 -4.46
CA TRP A 66 -3.26 -11.91 -3.25
C TRP A 66 -4.22 -10.76 -3.59
N THR A 67 -5.28 -10.64 -2.81
CA THR A 67 -6.28 -9.56 -2.87
C THR A 67 -6.54 -9.04 -1.47
N VAL A 68 -6.86 -7.75 -1.31
CA VAL A 68 -7.29 -7.19 -0.02
C VAL A 68 -8.70 -7.70 0.31
N LEU A 69 -8.86 -8.27 1.50
CA LEU A 69 -10.14 -8.69 2.08
C LEU A 69 -10.70 -7.63 3.04
N TYR A 70 -9.83 -6.98 3.81
CA TYR A 70 -10.20 -5.94 4.76
C TYR A 70 -9.07 -4.90 4.86
N SER A 71 -9.47 -3.65 5.03
CA SER A 71 -8.59 -2.51 5.31
C SER A 71 -9.14 -1.75 6.51
N ASP A 72 -8.28 -1.47 7.50
CA ASP A 72 -8.62 -0.45 8.50
C ASP A 72 -8.41 0.95 7.89
N PRO A 73 -9.31 1.93 8.11
CA PRO A 73 -9.15 3.30 7.62
C PRO A 73 -7.92 4.04 8.16
N MET A 74 -7.17 3.45 9.09
CA MET A 74 -5.94 4.00 9.65
C MET A 74 -6.13 5.30 10.42
N GLU A 75 -7.28 5.47 11.06
CA GLU A 75 -7.39 6.52 12.07
C GLU A 75 -6.26 6.29 13.10
N GLU A 76 -5.44 7.32 13.35
CA GLU A 76 -4.39 7.28 14.38
C GLU A 76 -3.25 6.26 14.14
N TYR A 77 -2.87 5.96 12.89
CA TYR A 77 -1.78 5.01 12.53
C TYR A 77 -1.96 3.58 13.04
N ALA A 78 -3.20 3.11 13.04
CA ALA A 78 -3.50 1.73 13.35
C ALA A 78 -2.75 0.74 12.44
N TYR A 79 -2.26 -0.34 13.05
CA TYR A 79 -1.75 -1.53 12.37
C TYR A 79 -2.36 -2.81 12.97
N LEU A 80 -2.38 -3.89 12.19
CA LEU A 80 -3.03 -5.14 12.58
C LEU A 80 -2.05 -6.11 13.23
N ARG A 81 -2.51 -6.81 14.28
CA ARG A 81 -1.75 -7.84 15.00
C ARG A 81 -2.62 -9.02 15.38
N ASP A 82 -1.97 -10.13 15.72
CA ASP A 82 -2.58 -11.31 16.36
C ASP A 82 -3.81 -11.84 15.60
N MET A 83 -3.67 -12.03 14.29
CA MET A 83 -4.77 -12.49 13.44
C MET A 83 -5.01 -13.99 13.65
N ARG A 84 -6.27 -14.39 13.84
CA ARG A 84 -6.69 -15.77 14.11
C ARG A 84 -7.95 -16.11 13.33
N LEU A 85 -8.03 -17.35 12.85
CA LEU A 85 -9.30 -17.95 12.44
C LEU A 85 -10.07 -18.40 13.68
N ILE A 86 -11.35 -18.02 13.76
CA ILE A 86 -12.26 -18.38 14.86
C ILE A 86 -13.57 -18.96 14.32
N ASN A 87 -14.38 -19.52 15.22
CA ASN A 87 -15.68 -20.14 14.95
C ASN A 87 -15.60 -21.24 13.90
N ASN A 88 -14.67 -22.18 14.08
CA ASN A 88 -14.30 -23.17 13.06
C ASN A 88 -13.98 -22.51 11.71
N GLY A 89 -13.21 -21.42 11.75
CA GLY A 89 -12.70 -20.73 10.57
C GLY A 89 -13.77 -20.09 9.69
N GLU A 90 -14.91 -19.67 10.25
CA GLU A 90 -15.93 -18.85 9.54
C GLU A 90 -15.65 -17.35 9.65
N HIS A 91 -14.91 -16.93 10.68
CA HIS A 91 -14.53 -15.54 10.91
C HIS A 91 -13.03 -15.39 11.14
N ILE A 92 -12.55 -14.17 10.96
CA ILE A 92 -11.18 -13.77 11.29
C ILE A 92 -11.24 -12.74 12.40
N SER A 93 -10.49 -12.94 13.49
CA SER A 93 -10.29 -11.93 14.53
C SER A 93 -8.88 -11.38 14.51
N PHE A 94 -8.72 -10.12 14.89
CA PHE A 94 -7.41 -9.46 14.98
C PHE A 94 -7.48 -8.24 15.90
N ASN A 95 -6.31 -7.79 16.32
CA ASN A 95 -6.11 -6.59 17.12
C ASN A 95 -5.73 -5.42 16.22
N VAL A 96 -6.48 -4.32 16.29
CA VAL A 96 -6.13 -3.03 15.70
C VAL A 96 -5.39 -2.24 16.76
N LYS A 97 -4.09 -2.02 16.54
CA LYS A 97 -3.20 -1.38 17.50
C LYS A 97 -2.76 -0.01 16.99
N ALA A 98 -2.99 1.02 17.80
CA ALA A 98 -2.60 2.41 17.55
C ALA A 98 -1.94 2.96 18.81
N GLU A 99 -0.61 2.98 18.85
CA GLU A 99 0.13 3.36 20.05
C GLU A 99 -0.09 4.84 20.37
N GLY A 100 -0.33 5.14 21.64
CA GLY A 100 -0.56 6.52 22.10
C GLY A 100 -1.99 7.03 21.97
N THR A 101 -2.93 6.22 21.45
CA THR A 101 -4.28 6.69 21.12
C THR A 101 -5.38 5.79 21.71
N GLY A 102 -6.62 6.27 21.66
CA GLY A 102 -7.81 5.51 22.11
C GLY A 102 -8.38 4.56 21.06
N TYR A 103 -7.76 4.45 19.88
CA TYR A 103 -8.30 3.73 18.72
C TYR A 103 -8.09 2.20 18.79
N ASN A 104 -7.52 1.70 19.88
CA ASN A 104 -7.19 0.28 20.07
C ASN A 104 -8.45 -0.59 20.28
N LYS A 105 -8.61 -1.63 19.44
CA LYS A 105 -9.78 -2.53 19.45
C LYS A 105 -9.43 -3.93 18.94
N VAL A 106 -10.24 -4.92 19.32
CA VAL A 106 -10.26 -6.23 18.65
C VAL A 106 -11.43 -6.26 17.68
N VAL A 107 -11.18 -6.66 16.44
CA VAL A 107 -12.17 -6.71 15.36
C VAL A 107 -12.40 -8.15 14.95
N ILE A 108 -13.64 -8.51 14.64
CA ILE A 108 -14.04 -9.78 14.03
C ILE A 108 -14.71 -9.48 12.69
N ILE A 109 -14.19 -10.07 11.62
CA ILE A 109 -14.74 -9.95 10.26
C ILE A 109 -15.25 -11.29 9.75
N ASP A 110 -16.25 -11.25 8.86
CA ASP A 110 -16.65 -12.38 8.02
C ASP A 110 -15.55 -12.65 6.99
N LYS A 111 -15.04 -13.88 6.93
CA LYS A 111 -13.92 -14.23 6.05
C LYS A 111 -14.25 -14.12 4.55
N THR A 112 -15.54 -14.18 4.20
CA THR A 112 -16.01 -14.28 2.82
C THR A 112 -16.01 -12.91 2.14
N ASN A 113 -16.40 -11.87 2.88
CA ASN A 113 -16.60 -10.53 2.34
C ASN A 113 -15.89 -9.43 3.12
N GLY A 114 -15.18 -9.75 4.21
CA GLY A 114 -14.43 -8.80 5.02
C GLY A 114 -15.28 -7.88 5.90
N ALA A 115 -16.61 -8.08 5.94
CA ALA A 115 -17.49 -7.21 6.72
C ALA A 115 -17.26 -7.39 8.22
N VAL A 116 -17.16 -6.28 8.94
CA VAL A 116 -17.06 -6.27 10.41
C VAL A 116 -18.34 -6.82 11.02
N VAL A 117 -18.21 -7.92 11.77
CA VAL A 117 -19.29 -8.60 12.49
C VAL A 117 -19.37 -8.11 13.93
N LYS A 118 -18.21 -7.84 14.55
CA LYS A 118 -18.13 -7.35 15.93
C LYS A 118 -16.81 -6.62 16.17
N GLU A 119 -16.87 -5.66 17.10
CA GLU A 119 -15.69 -5.00 17.64
C GLU A 119 -15.73 -5.00 19.17
N TYR A 120 -14.56 -5.04 19.77
CA TYR A 120 -14.34 -4.91 21.21
C TYR A 120 -13.32 -3.79 21.47
N SER A 121 -13.79 -2.67 22.00
CA SER A 121 -12.92 -1.59 22.45
C SER A 121 -12.34 -1.87 23.83
N ALA A 122 -11.15 -1.33 24.11
CA ALA A 122 -10.55 -1.40 25.44
C ALA A 122 -11.48 -0.75 26.50
N PRO A 123 -11.90 -1.47 27.57
CA PRO A 123 -12.86 -0.94 28.55
C PRO A 123 -12.35 0.26 29.35
N ASN A 124 -11.02 0.36 29.45
CA ASN A 124 -10.31 1.44 30.11
C ASN A 124 -9.88 2.54 29.15
N GLY A 125 -10.36 2.59 27.90
CA GLY A 125 -9.92 3.52 26.82
C GLY A 125 -9.91 5.03 27.11
N PHE A 126 -10.26 5.45 28.32
CA PHE A 126 -10.06 6.80 28.85
C PHE A 126 -8.64 7.05 29.40
N GLU A 127 -7.83 6.01 29.65
CA GLU A 127 -6.41 6.19 30.05
C GLU A 127 -5.55 6.48 28.81
N THR A 128 -4.42 7.17 29.01
CA THR A 128 -3.46 7.46 27.93
C THR A 128 -2.65 6.22 27.55
N ASP A 129 -2.33 6.06 26.28
CA ASP A 129 -1.42 5.04 25.73
C ASP A 129 -1.85 3.59 26.02
N ILE A 130 -3.15 3.31 26.02
CA ILE A 130 -3.64 1.94 26.19
C ILE A 130 -3.41 1.12 24.93
N ILE A 131 -2.81 -0.05 25.10
CA ILE A 131 -2.71 -1.06 24.06
C ILE A 131 -3.31 -2.39 24.51
N ILE A 132 -4.02 -3.06 23.61
CA ILE A 132 -4.44 -4.44 23.79
C ILE A 132 -3.21 -5.29 23.47
N GLN A 133 -2.68 -6.00 24.46
CA GLN A 133 -1.46 -6.83 24.33
C GLN A 133 -1.79 -8.26 23.93
N SER A 134 -2.93 -8.78 24.41
CA SER A 134 -3.44 -10.08 24.02
C SER A 134 -4.95 -10.15 24.27
N TYR A 135 -5.60 -11.06 23.55
CA TYR A 135 -7.02 -11.31 23.70
C TYR A 135 -7.34 -12.79 23.47
N ASP A 136 -8.52 -13.20 23.93
CA ASP A 136 -9.09 -14.50 23.60
C ASP A 136 -10.60 -14.40 23.46
N ILE A 137 -11.16 -15.08 22.46
CA ILE A 137 -12.60 -15.09 22.14
C ILE A 137 -13.08 -16.52 22.27
N PHE A 138 -14.18 -16.73 22.99
CA PHE A 138 -14.69 -18.07 23.20
C PHE A 138 -15.41 -18.58 21.95
N GLU A 139 -14.84 -19.60 21.31
CA GLU A 139 -15.30 -20.20 20.05
C GLU A 139 -16.80 -20.51 19.97
N ALA A 140 -17.40 -20.99 21.07
CA ALA A 140 -18.81 -21.38 21.08
C ALA A 140 -19.77 -20.20 21.26
N ASP A 141 -19.27 -19.05 21.73
CA ASP A 141 -20.05 -17.85 21.98
C ASP A 141 -19.16 -16.59 21.92
N ASN A 142 -19.23 -15.89 20.78
CA ASN A 142 -18.47 -14.67 20.54
C ASN A 142 -18.95 -13.50 21.38
N ASP A 143 -19.86 -13.65 22.35
CA ASP A 143 -20.16 -12.65 23.39
C ASP A 143 -19.22 -12.74 24.60
N ILE A 144 -18.47 -13.86 24.71
CA ILE A 144 -17.52 -14.10 25.78
C ILE A 144 -16.10 -13.86 25.27
N ALA A 145 -15.41 -12.91 25.88
CA ALA A 145 -14.04 -12.55 25.51
C ALA A 145 -13.21 -12.09 26.70
N LEU A 146 -11.90 -12.24 26.56
CA LEU A 146 -10.87 -11.68 27.43
C LEU A 146 -10.09 -10.61 26.67
N LEU A 147 -9.86 -9.46 27.32
CA LEU A 147 -8.95 -8.43 26.83
C LEU A 147 -7.89 -8.15 27.88
N HIS A 148 -6.63 -8.32 27.51
CA HIS A 148 -5.49 -7.88 28.30
C HIS A 148 -4.97 -6.56 27.74
N THR A 149 -5.08 -5.53 28.55
CA THR A 149 -4.62 -4.18 28.25
C THR A 149 -3.38 -3.85 29.06
N ALA A 150 -2.51 -3.04 28.47
CA ALA A 150 -1.36 -2.48 29.16
C ALA A 150 -1.23 -1.00 28.84
N TYR A 151 -0.90 -0.20 29.87
CA TYR A 151 -0.90 1.27 29.78
C TYR A 151 -0.05 1.86 30.90
N GLN A 152 0.34 3.13 30.75
CA GLN A 152 1.16 3.81 31.74
C GLN A 152 0.28 4.40 32.86
N LEU A 153 0.59 4.04 34.11
CA LEU A 153 -0.03 4.65 35.30
C LEU A 153 1.07 5.03 36.30
N SER A 154 1.15 6.32 36.65
CA SER A 154 2.25 6.85 37.46
C SER A 154 3.62 6.58 36.82
N THR A 155 4.56 5.94 37.52
CA THR A 155 5.92 5.67 37.04
C THR A 155 6.12 4.27 36.44
N GLY A 156 5.05 3.49 36.23
CA GLY A 156 5.16 2.09 35.79
C GLY A 156 4.10 1.70 34.77
N TYR A 157 4.39 0.61 34.04
CA TYR A 157 3.43 -0.02 33.15
C TYR A 157 2.46 -0.88 33.97
N THR A 158 1.17 -0.67 33.74
CA THR A 158 0.07 -1.35 34.43
C THR A 158 -0.57 -2.33 33.47
N HIS A 159 -0.88 -3.52 33.97
CA HIS A 159 -1.55 -4.57 33.22
C HIS A 159 -2.91 -4.84 33.84
N GLU A 160 -3.95 -4.85 33.02
CA GLU A 160 -5.32 -5.15 33.44
C GLU A 160 -5.96 -6.12 32.47
N VAL A 161 -6.63 -7.15 33.01
CA VAL A 161 -7.36 -8.14 32.22
C VAL A 161 -8.84 -8.00 32.51
N PHE A 162 -9.62 -7.82 31.46
CA PHE A 162 -11.06 -7.71 31.50
C PHE A 162 -11.72 -8.93 30.88
N ARG A 163 -12.88 -9.28 31.40
CA ARG A 163 -13.77 -10.30 30.84
C ARG A 163 -15.15 -9.73 30.55
N THR A 164 -15.71 -10.10 29.40
CA THR A 164 -17.11 -9.88 29.03
C THR A 164 -17.83 -11.22 28.86
N THR A 165 -19.14 -11.23 29.05
CA THR A 165 -20.03 -12.34 28.65
C THR A 165 -21.28 -11.87 27.92
N ASP A 166 -21.33 -10.60 27.51
CA ASP A 166 -22.48 -9.96 26.87
C ASP A 166 -22.08 -9.16 25.61
N GLY A 167 -21.01 -9.61 24.95
CA GLY A 167 -20.56 -9.01 23.69
C GLY A 167 -19.91 -7.65 23.85
N GLY A 168 -19.36 -7.35 25.03
CA GLY A 168 -18.61 -6.13 25.32
C GLY A 168 -19.49 -4.98 25.81
N ALA A 169 -20.77 -5.25 26.09
CA ALA A 169 -21.67 -4.26 26.68
C ALA A 169 -21.26 -3.96 28.14
N THR A 170 -20.78 -4.97 28.88
CA THR A 170 -20.18 -4.79 30.20
C THR A 170 -18.88 -5.59 30.35
N TRP A 171 -17.96 -5.05 31.14
CA TRP A 171 -16.65 -5.65 31.39
C TRP A 171 -16.39 -5.76 32.89
N THR A 172 -15.82 -6.89 33.29
CA THR A 172 -15.34 -7.14 34.66
C THR A 172 -13.82 -7.22 34.65
N SER A 173 -13.15 -6.37 35.44
CA SER A 173 -11.72 -6.50 35.70
C SER A 173 -11.47 -7.74 36.56
N ILE A 174 -10.74 -8.72 36.01
CA ILE A 174 -10.43 -10.01 36.65
C ILE A 174 -8.97 -10.12 37.08
N TYR A 175 -8.12 -9.18 36.65
CA TYR A 175 -6.74 -9.04 37.09
C TYR A 175 -6.29 -7.58 36.97
N PHE A 176 -5.61 -7.07 37.99
CA PHE A 176 -5.04 -5.73 38.01
C PHE A 176 -3.66 -5.78 38.66
N SER A 177 -2.60 -5.48 37.90
CA SER A 177 -1.22 -5.71 38.35
C SER A 177 -0.84 -4.95 39.64
N PRO A 178 -1.29 -3.71 39.92
CA PRO A 178 -0.88 -3.00 41.13
C PRO A 178 -1.29 -3.64 42.46
N ILE A 179 -2.30 -4.50 42.45
CA ILE A 179 -2.71 -5.29 43.63
C ILE A 179 -2.23 -6.75 43.57
N ASN A 180 -1.52 -7.13 42.51
CA ASN A 180 -0.91 -8.44 42.27
C ASN A 180 0.61 -8.27 42.12
N ASP A 181 1.25 -7.61 43.09
CA ASP A 181 2.70 -7.43 43.19
C ASP A 181 3.36 -6.72 41.98
N ASN A 182 2.56 -6.00 41.19
CA ASN A 182 2.95 -5.41 39.91
C ASN A 182 3.48 -6.44 38.90
N VAL A 183 3.03 -7.69 38.98
CA VAL A 183 3.39 -8.74 38.02
C VAL A 183 2.67 -8.48 36.69
N SER A 184 3.42 -8.42 35.60
CA SER A 184 2.87 -8.25 34.25
C SER A 184 2.12 -9.49 33.77
N ILE A 185 1.24 -9.31 32.80
CA ILE A 185 0.64 -10.41 32.03
C ILE A 185 1.35 -10.44 30.67
N ASN A 186 1.73 -11.63 30.23
CA ASN A 186 2.28 -11.83 28.89
C ASN A 186 1.19 -12.27 27.91
N ASN A 187 0.29 -13.16 28.37
CA ASN A 187 -0.78 -13.68 27.52
C ASN A 187 -1.98 -14.16 28.36
N VAL A 188 -3.15 -14.31 27.72
CA VAL A 188 -4.41 -14.77 28.34
C VAL A 188 -5.05 -15.87 27.48
N ALA A 189 -5.73 -16.82 28.12
CA ALA A 189 -6.46 -17.87 27.42
C ALA A 189 -7.65 -18.41 28.23
N MET A 190 -8.68 -18.85 27.52
CA MET A 190 -9.80 -19.63 28.03
C MET A 190 -9.65 -21.09 27.60
N MET A 191 -10.09 -22.02 28.44
CA MET A 191 -10.14 -23.43 28.07
C MET A 191 -11.21 -23.64 26.98
N PRO A 192 -10.89 -24.31 25.86
CA PRO A 192 -11.90 -24.71 24.89
C PRO A 192 -13.03 -25.52 25.55
N GLY A 193 -14.28 -25.17 25.25
CA GLY A 193 -15.46 -25.80 25.84
C GLY A 193 -15.78 -25.41 27.29
N ASN A 194 -14.95 -24.58 27.95
CA ASN A 194 -15.22 -24.09 29.30
C ASN A 194 -14.64 -22.67 29.52
N SER A 195 -15.41 -21.65 29.20
CA SER A 195 -15.05 -20.23 29.36
C SER A 195 -14.89 -19.75 30.81
N ASP A 196 -15.21 -20.56 31.80
CA ASP A 196 -14.98 -20.24 33.22
C ASP A 196 -13.60 -20.70 33.70
N LYS A 197 -12.94 -21.60 32.94
CA LYS A 197 -11.54 -21.97 33.21
C LYS A 197 -10.61 -21.07 32.43
N VAL A 198 -9.94 -20.15 33.13
CA VAL A 198 -9.12 -19.07 32.56
C VAL A 198 -7.68 -19.23 33.01
N PHE A 199 -6.74 -18.94 32.10
CA PHE A 199 -5.30 -18.97 32.30
C PHE A 199 -4.71 -17.60 32.05
N LEU A 200 -3.89 -17.12 33.00
CA LEU A 200 -3.06 -15.93 32.84
C LEU A 200 -1.60 -16.35 32.90
N MET A 201 -0.91 -16.21 31.77
CA MET A 201 0.52 -16.45 31.67
C MET A 201 1.23 -15.18 32.15
N ARG A 202 1.83 -15.25 33.34
CA ARG A 202 2.37 -14.06 34.02
C ARG A 202 3.86 -13.87 33.70
N GLY A 203 4.24 -12.60 33.61
CA GLY A 203 5.60 -12.14 33.36
C GLY A 203 6.33 -11.78 34.65
N GLU A 204 7.08 -10.68 34.62
CA GLU A 204 7.89 -10.22 35.75
C GLU A 204 7.16 -9.18 36.61
N GLY A 205 7.43 -9.22 37.92
CA GLY A 205 7.02 -8.18 38.86
C GLY A 205 8.11 -7.14 39.15
N SER A 206 7.72 -6.06 39.82
CA SER A 206 8.62 -4.95 40.21
C SER A 206 9.84 -5.38 41.06
N GLY A 207 9.78 -6.53 41.73
CA GLY A 207 10.87 -7.14 42.50
C GLY A 207 11.79 -8.09 41.71
N ARG A 208 11.60 -8.25 40.39
CA ARG A 208 12.12 -9.38 39.58
C ARG A 208 11.55 -10.74 40.00
N ASP A 209 10.37 -10.74 40.60
CA ASP A 209 9.62 -11.95 40.89
C ASP A 209 9.06 -12.51 39.57
N LEU A 210 9.24 -13.81 39.34
CA LEU A 210 8.75 -14.48 38.14
C LEU A 210 7.34 -15.03 38.41
N GLY A 211 6.36 -14.50 37.69
CA GLY A 211 4.94 -14.62 38.01
C GLY A 211 4.31 -16.00 37.83
N GLY A 212 4.89 -16.93 37.10
CA GLY A 212 4.30 -18.26 36.89
C GLY A 212 2.93 -18.24 36.19
N LEU A 213 2.10 -19.25 36.46
CA LEU A 213 0.79 -19.41 35.83
C LEU A 213 -0.34 -19.20 36.84
N PHE A 214 -1.31 -18.36 36.48
CA PHE A 214 -2.55 -18.19 37.23
C PHE A 214 -3.69 -18.94 36.55
N VAL A 215 -4.37 -19.80 37.30
CA VAL A 215 -5.51 -20.59 36.81
C VAL A 215 -6.75 -20.28 37.64
N SER A 216 -7.82 -19.88 36.98
CA SER A 216 -9.15 -19.70 37.55
C SER A 216 -10.09 -20.81 37.07
N ARG A 217 -11.13 -21.11 37.86
CA ARG A 217 -12.24 -22.00 37.50
C ARG A 217 -13.61 -21.34 37.60
N ASP A 218 -13.63 -20.04 37.88
CA ASP A 218 -14.84 -19.25 38.15
C ASP A 218 -14.82 -17.94 37.35
N GLY A 219 -14.27 -17.99 36.14
CA GLY A 219 -14.27 -16.87 35.19
C GLY A 219 -13.37 -15.71 35.61
N GLY A 220 -12.36 -15.96 36.45
CA GLY A 220 -11.41 -14.96 36.95
C GLY A 220 -11.79 -14.32 38.29
N ALA A 221 -12.82 -14.82 38.99
CA ALA A 221 -13.18 -14.30 40.31
C ALA A 221 -12.17 -14.72 41.39
N THR A 222 -11.60 -15.92 41.28
CA THR A 222 -10.50 -16.40 42.13
C THR A 222 -9.42 -17.07 41.31
N TRP A 223 -8.17 -17.00 41.81
CA TRP A 223 -6.98 -17.49 41.13
C TRP A 223 -6.23 -18.49 42.00
N VAL A 224 -5.67 -19.52 41.35
CA VAL A 224 -4.71 -20.43 41.97
C VAL A 224 -3.41 -20.37 41.18
N GLU A 225 -2.32 -20.10 41.89
CA GLU A 225 -0.99 -20.12 41.30
C GLU A 225 -0.53 -21.57 41.02
N ARG A 226 0.06 -21.76 39.85
CA ARG A 226 0.66 -22.99 39.36
C ARG A 226 2.06 -22.67 38.86
N ILE A 227 2.97 -23.63 39.05
CA ILE A 227 4.35 -23.58 38.53
C ILE A 227 5.02 -22.19 38.73
N PRO A 228 5.10 -21.69 39.98
CA PRO A 228 5.69 -20.38 40.26
C PRO A 228 7.19 -20.38 39.99
N GLY A 229 7.78 -19.18 39.86
CA GLY A 229 9.23 -19.02 39.71
C GLY A 229 9.73 -19.12 38.28
N ASN A 230 8.85 -18.93 37.30
CA ASN A 230 9.20 -18.79 35.89
C ASN A 230 8.24 -17.83 35.17
N THR A 231 8.53 -17.47 33.93
CA THR A 231 7.69 -16.61 33.07
C THR A 231 7.13 -17.44 31.93
N TYR A 232 5.87 -17.21 31.56
CA TYR A 232 5.18 -17.99 30.53
C TYR A 232 4.50 -17.06 29.52
N SER A 233 4.25 -17.54 28.30
CA SER A 233 3.46 -16.80 27.30
C SER A 233 2.70 -17.73 26.35
N ALA A 234 3.40 -18.67 25.71
CA ALA A 234 2.79 -19.62 24.79
C ALA A 234 1.96 -20.67 25.55
N ILE A 235 0.70 -20.85 25.15
CA ILE A 235 -0.17 -21.93 25.64
C ILE A 235 -0.93 -22.53 24.46
N ALA A 236 -1.08 -23.85 24.44
CA ALA A 236 -1.85 -24.55 23.43
C ALA A 236 -2.65 -25.68 24.05
N PHE A 237 -3.90 -25.80 23.63
CA PHE A 237 -4.81 -26.87 24.06
C PHE A 237 -4.88 -27.91 22.96
N ASN A 238 -4.86 -29.19 23.34
CA ASN A 238 -5.10 -30.26 22.41
C ASN A 238 -6.55 -30.14 21.87
N PRO A 239 -6.72 -30.09 20.54
CA PRO A 239 -8.02 -29.85 19.89
C PRO A 239 -9.02 -30.99 20.13
N THR A 240 -8.55 -32.17 20.52
CA THR A 240 -9.40 -33.35 20.79
C THR A 240 -9.59 -33.63 22.28
N ASP A 241 -8.74 -33.08 23.15
CA ASP A 241 -8.88 -33.15 24.60
C ASP A 241 -8.30 -31.89 25.27
N SER A 242 -9.17 -30.93 25.58
CA SER A 242 -8.79 -29.68 26.25
C SER A 242 -8.10 -29.85 27.63
N ASN A 243 -8.06 -31.05 28.21
CA ASN A 243 -7.29 -31.31 29.43
C ASN A 243 -5.78 -31.50 29.15
N ASP A 244 -5.43 -31.87 27.92
CA ASP A 244 -4.05 -31.95 27.45
C ASP A 244 -3.60 -30.57 26.96
N ILE A 245 -2.68 -29.95 27.70
CA ILE A 245 -2.25 -28.57 27.51
C ILE A 245 -0.73 -28.53 27.45
N LEU A 246 -0.18 -27.81 26.49
CA LEU A 246 1.22 -27.44 26.45
C LEU A 246 1.40 -25.97 26.82
N LEU A 247 2.44 -25.68 27.58
CA LEU A 247 2.79 -24.34 28.05
C LEU A 247 4.28 -24.10 27.86
N GLY A 248 4.62 -23.00 27.21
CA GLY A 248 5.98 -22.59 26.92
C GLY A 248 6.42 -21.40 27.78
N THR A 249 7.67 -21.45 28.20
CA THR A 249 8.31 -20.34 28.93
C THR A 249 8.53 -19.14 28.01
N PHE A 250 8.47 -17.95 28.61
CA PHE A 250 8.75 -16.67 27.95
C PHE A 250 10.01 -16.02 28.53
N TYR A 251 10.61 -15.07 27.81
CA TYR A 251 11.77 -14.32 28.30
C TYR A 251 11.59 -13.80 29.74
N GLY A 252 12.64 -13.93 30.54
CA GLY A 252 12.65 -13.49 31.94
C GLY A 252 14.07 -13.29 32.48
N SER A 253 14.19 -12.54 33.57
CA SER A 253 15.47 -12.24 34.23
C SER A 253 15.78 -13.22 35.37
N GLY A 254 17.02 -13.17 35.88
CA GLY A 254 17.40 -13.90 37.09
C GLY A 254 17.53 -15.41 36.89
N SER A 255 16.81 -16.21 37.67
CA SER A 255 16.85 -17.68 37.64
C SER A 255 15.89 -18.32 36.63
N HIS A 256 15.47 -17.54 35.61
CA HIS A 256 14.66 -18.00 34.50
C HIS A 256 15.24 -19.27 33.86
N ARG A 257 14.36 -20.16 33.43
CA ARG A 257 14.71 -21.42 32.77
C ARG A 257 13.76 -21.66 31.62
N GLU A 258 14.33 -21.86 30.45
CA GLU A 258 13.56 -22.30 29.30
C GLU A 258 13.02 -23.72 29.50
N GLY A 259 11.76 -23.95 29.13
CA GLY A 259 11.14 -25.27 29.22
C GLY A 259 9.75 -25.33 28.60
N LEU A 260 9.41 -26.51 28.08
CA LEU A 260 8.07 -26.86 27.63
C LEU A 260 7.40 -27.73 28.69
N TYR A 261 6.21 -27.35 29.12
CA TYR A 261 5.47 -28.03 30.18
C TYR A 261 4.18 -28.63 29.61
N ARG A 262 3.79 -29.80 30.10
CA ARG A 262 2.54 -30.47 29.76
C ARG A 262 1.66 -30.66 30.98
N SER A 263 0.36 -30.47 30.79
CA SER A 263 -0.67 -30.89 31.73
C SER A 263 -1.61 -31.86 31.03
N VAL A 264 -2.10 -32.87 31.74
CA VAL A 264 -3.10 -33.84 31.24
C VAL A 264 -4.37 -33.84 32.09
N ASP A 265 -4.49 -32.88 33.00
CA ASP A 265 -5.63 -32.69 33.92
C ASP A 265 -6.24 -31.27 33.80
N GLY A 266 -6.00 -30.62 32.67
CA GLY A 266 -6.51 -29.29 32.36
C GLY A 266 -5.82 -28.17 33.11
N GLY A 267 -4.54 -28.33 33.46
CA GLY A 267 -3.71 -27.29 34.06
C GLY A 267 -3.66 -27.31 35.58
N ASP A 268 -4.08 -28.41 36.22
CA ASP A 268 -4.00 -28.58 37.66
C ASP A 268 -2.63 -29.03 38.13
N SER A 269 -2.02 -29.94 37.38
CA SER A 269 -0.63 -30.36 37.54
C SER A 269 0.11 -30.28 36.21
N TRP A 270 1.43 -30.09 36.30
CA TRP A 270 2.30 -29.85 35.16
C TRP A 270 3.59 -30.65 35.31
N GLU A 271 4.05 -31.21 34.19
CA GLU A 271 5.35 -31.85 34.05
C GLU A 271 6.19 -31.12 33.01
N GLU A 272 7.48 -30.93 33.29
CA GLU A 272 8.44 -30.41 32.32
C GLU A 272 8.83 -31.53 31.35
N LEU A 273 8.72 -31.27 30.05
CA LEU A 273 9.12 -32.20 29.00
C LEU A 273 10.64 -32.15 28.81
N PRO A 274 11.31 -33.31 28.60
CA PRO A 274 12.77 -33.41 28.60
C PRO A 274 13.39 -32.96 27.26
N ILE A 275 13.11 -31.74 26.83
CA ILE A 275 13.67 -31.12 25.63
C ILE A 275 14.97 -30.39 26.01
N THR A 276 15.99 -30.54 25.17
CA THR A 276 17.24 -29.80 25.32
C THR A 276 17.30 -28.71 24.27
N TYR A 277 17.39 -27.47 24.74
CA TYR A 277 17.47 -26.28 23.90
C TYR A 277 18.91 -25.80 23.76
N THR A 278 19.21 -25.17 22.64
CA THR A 278 20.39 -24.30 22.49
C THR A 278 20.09 -22.91 23.01
N SER A 279 21.13 -22.18 23.44
CA SER A 279 20.96 -20.83 23.97
C SER A 279 21.20 -19.76 22.90
N MET A 280 20.34 -18.76 22.91
CA MET A 280 20.39 -17.54 22.11
C MET A 280 20.09 -16.31 23.00
N SER A 281 19.44 -15.29 22.49
CA SER A 281 19.36 -13.97 23.15
C SER A 281 18.19 -13.86 24.12
N THR A 282 17.09 -14.58 23.86
CA THR A 282 15.85 -14.54 24.64
C THR A 282 15.45 -15.88 25.25
N ASP A 283 15.95 -17.02 24.74
CA ASP A 283 15.73 -18.39 25.25
C ASP A 283 14.24 -18.63 25.58
N ASN A 284 13.36 -18.46 24.58
CA ASN A 284 11.92 -18.47 24.82
C ASN A 284 11.10 -19.17 23.73
N ILE A 285 9.99 -19.78 24.16
CA ILE A 285 9.01 -20.42 23.29
C ILE A 285 7.97 -19.40 22.86
N ASN A 286 7.96 -19.09 21.56
CA ASN A 286 7.07 -18.09 20.95
C ASN A 286 5.68 -18.64 20.66
N ALA A 287 5.62 -19.85 20.09
CA ALA A 287 4.36 -20.47 19.71
C ALA A 287 4.37 -21.98 19.91
N ILE A 288 3.23 -22.53 20.30
CA ILE A 288 2.98 -23.96 20.37
C ILE A 288 1.70 -24.21 19.58
N LYS A 289 1.70 -25.20 18.70
CA LYS A 289 0.50 -25.54 17.92
C LYS A 289 0.36 -27.05 17.77
N PHE A 290 -0.73 -27.58 18.32
CA PHE A 290 -1.25 -28.89 17.95
C PHE A 290 -1.85 -28.79 16.54
N ASN A 291 -1.62 -29.81 15.72
CA ASN A 291 -2.34 -29.94 14.46
C ASN A 291 -3.82 -30.28 14.75
N PRO A 292 -4.78 -29.41 14.36
CA PRO A 292 -6.21 -29.62 14.61
C PRO A 292 -6.79 -30.86 13.92
N TYR A 293 -6.09 -31.40 12.93
CA TYR A 293 -6.51 -32.55 12.13
C TYR A 293 -5.79 -33.85 12.53
N ASN A 294 -4.70 -33.75 13.30
CA ASN A 294 -3.98 -34.87 13.89
C ASN A 294 -3.22 -34.40 15.15
N ALA A 295 -3.83 -34.54 16.33
CA ALA A 295 -3.26 -34.01 17.57
C ALA A 295 -1.91 -34.64 18.00
N ASP A 296 -1.49 -35.76 17.38
CA ASP A 296 -0.16 -36.32 17.61
C ASP A 296 0.95 -35.48 16.96
N ASN A 297 0.59 -34.67 15.96
CA ASN A 297 1.51 -33.75 15.29
C ASN A 297 1.50 -32.39 16.01
N ILE A 298 2.65 -31.99 16.55
CA ILE A 298 2.80 -30.72 17.29
C ILE A 298 4.05 -30.01 16.79
N VAL A 299 3.93 -28.71 16.57
CA VAL A 299 5.05 -27.82 16.26
C VAL A 299 5.21 -26.82 17.40
N VAL A 300 6.45 -26.66 17.85
CA VAL A 300 6.88 -25.68 18.84
C VAL A 300 7.90 -24.78 18.17
N LEU A 301 7.61 -23.48 18.15
CA LEU A 301 8.52 -22.45 17.65
C LEU A 301 9.20 -21.80 18.84
N GLU A 302 10.49 -22.05 18.93
CA GLU A 302 11.42 -21.42 19.87
C GLU A 302 12.24 -20.36 19.11
N GLU A 303 12.84 -19.40 19.82
CA GLU A 303 13.65 -18.30 19.29
C GLU A 303 14.46 -18.69 18.04
N ASN A 304 15.23 -19.77 18.13
CA ASN A 304 16.11 -20.24 17.06
C ASN A 304 15.95 -21.71 16.72
N GLU A 305 14.94 -22.38 17.25
CA GLU A 305 14.66 -23.79 17.02
C GLU A 305 13.22 -24.04 16.55
N ILE A 306 13.07 -24.99 15.62
CA ILE A 306 11.78 -25.59 15.31
C ILE A 306 11.79 -27.00 15.88
N ILE A 307 10.86 -27.25 16.78
CA ILE A 307 10.74 -28.53 17.46
C ILE A 307 9.43 -29.18 17.05
N THR A 308 9.50 -30.42 16.57
CA THR A 308 8.34 -31.15 16.05
C THR A 308 8.19 -32.51 16.72
N THR A 309 6.97 -33.00 16.76
CA THR A 309 6.64 -34.38 17.13
C THR A 309 5.52 -34.86 16.24
N VAL A 310 5.47 -36.18 16.01
CA VAL A 310 4.43 -36.88 15.25
C VAL A 310 3.78 -38.01 16.04
N ASP A 311 4.14 -38.13 17.33
CA ASP A 311 3.69 -39.21 18.23
C ASP A 311 3.13 -38.67 19.56
N GLY A 312 2.60 -37.44 19.53
CA GLY A 312 1.94 -36.81 20.66
C GLY A 312 2.90 -36.41 21.78
N GLY A 313 4.16 -36.13 21.43
CA GLY A 313 5.22 -35.68 22.34
C GLY A 313 5.94 -36.79 23.09
N VAL A 314 5.89 -38.03 22.58
CA VAL A 314 6.69 -39.16 23.10
C VAL A 314 8.14 -39.03 22.64
N THR A 315 8.35 -38.63 21.40
CA THR A 315 9.65 -38.23 20.84
C THR A 315 9.57 -36.88 20.14
N TRP A 316 10.68 -36.16 20.11
CA TRP A 316 10.80 -34.82 19.57
C TRP A 316 11.98 -34.74 18.62
N ASP A 317 11.78 -34.12 17.46
CA ASP A 317 12.83 -33.73 16.53
C ASP A 317 13.11 -32.24 16.70
N ASN A 318 14.39 -31.87 16.80
CA ASN A 318 14.81 -30.49 17.07
C ASN A 318 15.75 -30.02 15.95
N GLN A 319 15.28 -29.04 15.18
CA GLN A 319 16.04 -28.38 14.12
C GLN A 319 16.50 -26.99 14.58
N VAL A 320 17.81 -26.81 14.66
CA VAL A 320 18.46 -25.59 15.20
C VAL A 320 18.96 -24.68 14.08
N TYR A 321 18.67 -23.38 14.20
CA TYR A 321 19.10 -22.31 13.30
C TYR A 321 20.01 -21.31 14.02
N THR A 322 21.32 -21.49 13.94
CA THR A 322 22.28 -20.74 14.79
C THR A 322 22.67 -19.35 14.29
N ASN A 323 22.26 -18.97 13.07
CA ASN A 323 22.64 -17.69 12.46
C ASN A 323 21.39 -16.83 12.26
N VAL A 324 21.54 -15.52 12.44
CA VAL A 324 20.50 -14.55 12.07
C VAL A 324 20.54 -14.36 10.55
N ASP A 325 19.88 -15.24 9.81
CA ASP A 325 19.71 -15.12 8.36
C ASP A 325 18.22 -14.91 8.05
N PRO A 326 17.81 -13.72 7.58
CA PRO A 326 16.44 -13.50 7.13
C PRO A 326 16.02 -14.47 6.01
N ALA A 327 16.95 -15.01 5.22
CA ALA A 327 16.60 -15.95 4.16
C ALA A 327 16.29 -17.36 4.67
N GLU A 328 16.64 -17.66 5.92
CA GLU A 328 16.35 -18.90 6.63
C GLU A 328 15.38 -18.61 7.80
N TYR A 329 15.16 -19.61 8.67
CA TYR A 329 14.35 -19.41 9.86
C TYR A 329 15.09 -18.53 10.87
N TYR A 330 14.39 -17.49 11.31
CA TYR A 330 14.81 -16.67 12.44
C TYR A 330 13.56 -16.21 13.20
N TYR A 331 13.37 -16.73 14.42
CA TYR A 331 12.30 -16.35 15.34
C TYR A 331 10.90 -16.59 14.78
N GLY A 332 10.35 -17.77 15.07
CA GLY A 332 9.00 -18.17 14.67
C GLY A 332 7.92 -17.44 15.48
N LEU A 333 6.84 -17.05 14.80
CA LEU A 333 5.74 -16.27 15.35
C LEU A 333 4.42 -17.07 15.39
N SER A 334 4.11 -17.82 14.33
CA SER A 334 2.88 -18.61 14.27
C SER A 334 2.99 -19.79 13.31
N VAL A 335 2.13 -20.80 13.52
CA VAL A 335 2.02 -22.00 12.69
C VAL A 335 0.58 -22.20 12.24
N SER A 336 0.38 -22.52 10.96
CA SER A 336 -0.89 -22.96 10.40
C SER A 336 -0.74 -24.32 9.71
N PHE A 337 -1.70 -25.20 9.91
CA PHE A 337 -1.74 -26.54 9.33
C PHE A 337 -2.76 -26.59 8.20
N ASN A 338 -2.40 -27.17 7.06
CA ASN A 338 -3.31 -27.37 5.96
C ASN A 338 -4.34 -28.48 6.30
N PRO A 339 -5.66 -28.19 6.34
CA PRO A 339 -6.72 -29.18 6.56
C PRO A 339 -6.77 -30.31 5.54
N PHE A 340 -6.23 -30.08 4.34
CA PHE A 340 -6.29 -31.03 3.23
C PHE A 340 -5.01 -31.86 3.11
N GLN A 341 -3.91 -31.44 3.76
CA GLN A 341 -2.63 -32.12 3.73
C GLN A 341 -1.85 -31.84 5.03
N THR A 342 -1.84 -32.80 5.96
CA THR A 342 -1.38 -32.57 7.34
C THR A 342 0.10 -32.21 7.51
N ASP A 343 0.93 -32.55 6.52
CA ASP A 343 2.37 -32.25 6.52
C ASP A 343 2.67 -30.93 5.79
N ASP A 344 1.67 -30.33 5.15
CA ASP A 344 1.77 -28.99 4.56
C ASP A 344 1.41 -27.95 5.61
N ILE A 345 2.41 -27.17 6.03
CA ILE A 345 2.29 -26.17 7.07
C ILE A 345 2.91 -24.86 6.63
N ILE A 346 2.40 -23.77 7.18
CA ILE A 346 3.01 -22.45 7.08
C ILE A 346 3.51 -22.03 8.45
N ILE A 347 4.77 -21.59 8.51
CA ILE A 347 5.44 -21.04 9.67
C ILE A 347 5.72 -19.56 9.36
N ALA A 348 5.05 -18.64 10.03
CA ALA A 348 5.39 -17.22 9.94
C ALA A 348 6.54 -16.93 10.90
N ALA A 349 7.61 -16.30 10.42
CA ALA A 349 8.75 -15.86 11.23
C ALA A 349 8.88 -14.31 11.20
N ASN A 350 9.86 -13.75 11.92
CA ASN A 350 10.05 -12.30 12.04
C ASN A 350 10.24 -11.57 10.69
N PHE A 351 10.83 -12.23 9.69
CA PHE A 351 11.15 -11.61 8.41
C PHE A 351 10.32 -12.10 7.23
N TYR A 352 10.07 -13.41 7.14
CA TYR A 352 9.29 -14.01 6.07
C TYR A 352 8.42 -15.15 6.60
N PRO A 353 7.30 -15.43 5.93
CA PRO A 353 6.62 -16.70 6.04
C PRO A 353 7.38 -17.80 5.29
N PHE A 354 7.33 -19.00 5.83
CA PHE A 354 7.87 -20.21 5.23
C PHE A 354 6.79 -21.25 5.10
N ARG A 355 6.79 -21.97 3.98
CA ARG A 355 5.99 -23.17 3.77
C ARG A 355 6.87 -24.41 3.88
N SER A 356 6.35 -25.43 4.52
CA SER A 356 6.95 -26.76 4.60
C SER A 356 5.92 -27.77 4.15
N THR A 357 6.32 -28.71 3.29
CA THR A 357 5.45 -29.81 2.84
C THR A 357 5.79 -31.14 3.53
N ASP A 358 6.66 -31.10 4.53
CA ASP A 358 7.18 -32.26 5.27
C ASP A 358 7.08 -32.07 6.79
N GLY A 359 6.10 -31.29 7.26
CA GLY A 359 5.74 -31.16 8.68
C GLY A 359 6.67 -30.24 9.48
N GLY A 360 7.40 -29.33 8.81
CA GLY A 360 8.30 -28.36 9.43
C GLY A 360 9.78 -28.72 9.34
N VAL A 361 10.14 -29.80 8.63
CA VAL A 361 11.54 -30.25 8.52
C VAL A 361 12.33 -29.41 7.51
N THR A 362 11.75 -29.14 6.34
CA THR A 362 12.33 -28.23 5.33
C THR A 362 11.43 -27.03 5.08
N LEU A 363 12.07 -25.86 4.91
CA LEU A 363 11.38 -24.58 4.75
C LEU A 363 11.67 -23.98 3.37
N GLN A 364 10.63 -23.49 2.72
CA GLN A 364 10.70 -22.67 1.51
C GLN A 364 9.99 -21.36 1.78
N LYS A 365 10.57 -20.23 1.34
CA LYS A 365 9.89 -18.94 1.49
C LYS A 365 8.54 -18.96 0.76
N LEU A 366 7.51 -18.44 1.41
CA LEU A 366 6.25 -18.14 0.76
C LEU A 366 6.34 -16.71 0.21
N ASN A 367 6.56 -16.62 -1.10
CA ASN A 367 6.66 -15.33 -1.79
C ASN A 367 5.32 -14.59 -1.81
N SER A 368 5.38 -13.26 -1.82
CA SER A 368 4.19 -12.40 -1.89
C SER A 368 4.59 -10.99 -2.34
N PRO A 369 3.74 -10.26 -3.09
CA PRO A 369 4.03 -8.86 -3.41
C PRO A 369 3.80 -7.90 -2.23
N MET A 370 3.19 -8.36 -1.13
CA MET A 370 2.93 -7.50 0.04
C MET A 370 4.24 -7.20 0.75
N VAL A 371 4.72 -5.97 0.73
CA VAL A 371 5.99 -5.59 1.37
C VAL A 371 5.94 -4.14 1.81
N ASN A 372 6.77 -3.77 2.78
CA ASN A 372 6.99 -2.37 3.10
C ASN A 372 7.82 -1.69 2.00
N SER A 373 7.18 -0.83 1.19
CA SER A 373 7.86 0.04 0.25
C SER A 373 8.58 1.15 1.03
N THR A 374 9.91 1.20 0.93
CA THR A 374 10.71 2.18 1.66
C THR A 374 11.18 3.28 0.72
N GLY A 375 10.63 4.49 0.84
CA GLY A 375 11.13 5.65 0.13
C GLY A 375 10.25 6.14 -0.99
N ARG A 376 10.86 6.52 -2.12
CA ARG A 376 10.18 7.22 -3.22
C ARG A 376 9.86 6.27 -4.38
N ILE A 377 8.80 6.60 -5.11
CA ILE A 377 8.56 6.14 -6.47
C ILE A 377 8.85 7.28 -7.44
N ASP A 378 9.54 6.95 -8.53
CA ASP A 378 9.75 7.84 -9.66
C ASP A 378 9.74 7.06 -10.97
N LEU A 379 9.49 7.76 -12.08
CA LEU A 379 9.30 7.13 -13.38
C LEU A 379 9.94 7.97 -14.47
N TYR A 380 10.53 7.29 -15.45
CA TYR A 380 10.89 7.84 -16.74
C TYR A 380 10.02 7.20 -17.82
N SER A 381 9.54 7.97 -18.79
CA SER A 381 8.86 7.44 -19.95
C SER A 381 9.15 8.27 -21.20
N SER A 382 9.24 7.57 -22.32
CA SER A 382 9.37 8.11 -23.67
C SER A 382 8.55 7.26 -24.65
N GLU A 383 8.54 7.63 -25.93
CA GLU A 383 7.87 6.82 -26.97
C GLU A 383 8.44 5.38 -27.09
N THR A 384 9.68 5.15 -26.66
CA THR A 384 10.38 3.87 -26.91
C THR A 384 10.67 3.05 -25.66
N GLU A 385 10.78 3.69 -24.50
CA GLU A 385 11.14 3.02 -23.25
C GLU A 385 10.49 3.70 -22.05
N SER A 386 10.12 2.90 -21.06
CA SER A 386 9.55 3.35 -19.78
C SER A 386 10.17 2.56 -18.63
N HIS A 387 10.57 3.27 -17.58
CA HIS A 387 11.30 2.73 -16.43
C HIS A 387 10.68 3.24 -15.14
N LEU A 388 10.41 2.33 -14.21
CA LEU A 388 9.91 2.62 -12.87
C LEU A 388 11.01 2.38 -11.84
N TYR A 389 11.13 3.27 -10.88
CA TYR A 389 12.03 3.13 -9.73
C TYR A 389 11.19 3.19 -8.48
N TYR A 390 11.26 2.17 -7.63
CA TYR A 390 10.50 2.15 -6.38
C TYR A 390 11.36 1.68 -5.22
N GLY A 391 11.22 2.37 -4.09
CA GLY A 391 12.04 2.13 -2.93
C GLY A 391 11.73 0.82 -2.20
N LEU A 392 12.77 0.08 -1.81
CA LEU A 392 12.63 -1.20 -1.11
C LEU A 392 13.85 -1.47 -0.22
N ARG A 393 13.64 -1.91 1.03
CA ARG A 393 14.71 -2.20 2.01
C ARG A 393 15.80 -1.12 2.10
N ASN A 394 15.38 0.13 2.15
CA ASN A 394 16.22 1.32 2.13
C ASN A 394 17.13 1.49 0.89
N GLY A 395 16.98 0.61 -0.10
CA GLY A 395 17.50 0.72 -1.46
C GLY A 395 16.36 1.05 -2.42
N PHE A 396 16.46 0.58 -3.66
CA PHE A 396 15.37 0.67 -4.63
C PHE A 396 15.45 -0.46 -5.66
N ILE A 397 14.32 -0.72 -6.31
CA ILE A 397 14.20 -1.58 -7.48
C ILE A 397 14.06 -0.68 -8.71
N HIS A 398 14.82 -0.98 -9.76
CA HIS A 398 14.56 -0.51 -11.12
C HIS A 398 13.77 -1.59 -11.86
N ARG A 399 12.67 -1.20 -12.49
CA ARG A 399 11.88 -2.04 -13.38
C ARG A 399 11.79 -1.41 -14.76
N ASP A 400 12.18 -2.16 -15.77
CA ASP A 400 11.89 -1.86 -17.17
C ASP A 400 10.44 -2.26 -17.46
N LEU A 401 9.56 -1.30 -17.75
CA LEU A 401 8.13 -1.55 -17.93
C LEU A 401 7.79 -2.18 -19.29
N ASN A 402 8.72 -2.15 -20.25
CA ASN A 402 8.55 -2.78 -21.55
C ASN A 402 8.78 -4.30 -21.47
N THR A 403 9.69 -4.74 -20.58
CA THR A 403 10.09 -6.14 -20.44
C THR A 403 9.65 -6.79 -19.12
N ASN A 404 9.27 -5.97 -18.12
CA ASN A 404 9.08 -6.35 -16.72
C ASN A 404 10.33 -6.93 -16.04
N ALA A 405 11.53 -6.65 -16.57
CA ALA A 405 12.77 -7.02 -15.90
C ALA A 405 13.03 -6.11 -14.70
N GLU A 406 13.50 -6.70 -13.60
CA GLU A 406 13.77 -5.98 -12.35
C GLU A 406 15.20 -6.21 -11.85
N THR A 407 15.80 -5.14 -11.33
CA THR A 407 17.09 -5.20 -10.64
C THR A 407 17.04 -4.36 -9.37
N GLY A 408 17.49 -4.94 -8.26
CA GLY A 408 17.58 -4.24 -6.97
C GLY A 408 18.96 -3.64 -6.72
N TYR A 409 18.99 -2.36 -6.32
CA TYR A 409 20.21 -1.61 -6.06
C TYR A 409 20.25 -1.10 -4.62
N ARG A 410 21.45 -1.16 -4.02
CA ARG A 410 21.74 -0.65 -2.66
C ARG A 410 20.78 -1.19 -1.58
N MET A 411 20.16 -2.34 -1.85
CA MET A 411 19.25 -3.05 -0.97
C MET A 411 19.94 -3.44 0.33
N ARG A 412 19.25 -3.24 1.45
CA ARG A 412 19.76 -3.68 2.76
C ARG A 412 19.22 -5.04 3.18
N ALA A 413 20.02 -5.70 4.02
CA ALA A 413 19.54 -6.83 4.79
C ALA A 413 18.48 -6.35 5.79
N LEU A 414 17.40 -7.13 5.92
CA LEU A 414 16.27 -6.81 6.81
C LEU A 414 16.67 -6.73 8.29
N ASN A 415 17.69 -7.49 8.70
CA ASN A 415 18.20 -7.50 10.06
C ASN A 415 19.17 -6.34 10.36
N ASN A 416 19.43 -5.44 9.41
CA ASN A 416 20.26 -4.26 9.61
C ASN A 416 19.47 -2.96 9.40
N PRO A 417 18.87 -2.41 10.46
CA PRO A 417 18.08 -1.18 10.35
C PRO A 417 18.95 0.08 10.21
N TYR A 418 20.27 -0.02 10.40
CA TYR A 418 21.16 1.14 10.45
C TYR A 418 21.78 1.46 9.08
N GLY A 419 21.60 2.69 8.61
CA GLY A 419 22.33 3.30 7.50
C GLY A 419 21.49 4.32 6.74
N VAL A 420 21.99 4.80 5.60
CA VAL A 420 21.32 5.83 4.79
C VAL A 420 20.39 5.26 3.73
N THR A 421 19.13 5.65 3.78
CA THR A 421 18.12 5.34 2.77
C THR A 421 18.44 6.05 1.46
N THR A 422 18.31 5.34 0.34
CA THR A 422 18.47 5.92 -0.99
C THR A 422 17.13 6.17 -1.64
N PHE A 423 16.98 7.33 -2.27
CA PHE A 423 15.77 7.76 -2.94
C PHE A 423 16.18 8.22 -4.34
N PRO A 424 16.18 7.33 -5.36
CA PRO A 424 16.54 7.73 -6.70
C PRO A 424 15.48 8.68 -7.26
N PHE A 425 15.93 9.76 -7.87
CA PHE A 425 15.13 10.63 -8.72
C PHE A 425 15.42 10.24 -10.16
N ALA A 426 14.38 9.86 -10.89
CA ALA A 426 14.50 9.60 -12.32
C ALA A 426 14.65 10.93 -13.05
N ASP A 427 15.62 11.03 -13.95
CA ASP A 427 15.71 12.19 -14.81
C ASP A 427 14.61 12.12 -15.87
N ALA A 428 13.78 13.14 -15.97
CA ALA A 428 12.71 13.21 -16.96
C ALA A 428 13.23 13.31 -18.41
N GLU A 429 14.45 13.79 -18.62
CA GLU A 429 14.98 14.12 -19.95
C GLU A 429 15.99 13.10 -20.49
N VAL A 430 16.64 12.32 -19.61
CA VAL A 430 17.73 11.42 -20.02
C VAL A 430 17.46 9.99 -19.53
N PRO A 431 17.20 9.03 -20.43
CA PRO A 431 16.92 7.65 -20.04
C PRO A 431 18.11 7.04 -19.30
N GLY A 432 17.82 6.26 -18.26
CA GLY A 432 18.82 5.62 -17.42
C GLY A 432 19.59 6.55 -16.49
N ARG A 433 19.43 7.88 -16.62
CA ARG A 433 20.01 8.83 -15.68
C ARG A 433 19.15 8.95 -14.44
N ILE A 434 19.76 8.73 -13.29
CA ILE A 434 19.12 8.94 -11.99
C ILE A 434 20.04 9.72 -11.07
N PHE A 435 19.44 10.48 -10.17
CA PHE A 435 20.14 11.23 -9.14
C PHE A 435 19.78 10.67 -7.78
N ASN A 436 20.74 10.64 -6.87
CA ASN A 436 20.50 10.16 -5.52
C ASN A 436 21.26 11.02 -4.51
N SER A 437 20.64 11.23 -3.36
CA SER A 437 21.35 11.68 -2.18
C SER A 437 21.67 10.50 -1.28
N ALA A 438 22.91 10.45 -0.78
CA ALA A 438 23.33 9.48 0.20
C ALA A 438 24.17 10.16 1.28
N ARG A 439 24.29 9.51 2.43
CA ARG A 439 25.10 9.99 3.54
C ARG A 439 26.04 8.88 4.00
N TYR A 440 27.29 9.25 4.20
CA TYR A 440 28.38 8.34 4.52
C TYR A 440 29.11 8.92 5.73
N GLY A 441 28.77 8.41 6.92
CA GLY A 441 29.25 8.99 8.17
C GLY A 441 28.67 10.39 8.40
N MET A 442 29.54 11.40 8.44
CA MET A 442 29.12 12.81 8.63
C MET A 442 28.85 13.53 7.30
N ASP A 443 29.32 12.98 6.19
CA ASP A 443 29.23 13.62 4.87
C ASP A 443 27.96 13.18 4.14
N SER A 444 27.27 14.11 3.51
CA SER A 444 26.24 13.84 2.51
C SER A 444 26.81 14.04 1.12
N VAL A 445 26.36 13.25 0.16
CA VAL A 445 26.77 13.31 -1.23
C VAL A 445 25.57 13.37 -2.16
N LEU A 446 25.67 14.20 -3.19
CA LEU A 446 24.84 14.14 -4.38
C LEU A 446 25.56 13.27 -5.40
N GLU A 447 24.88 12.26 -5.91
CA GLU A 447 25.43 11.29 -6.86
C GLU A 447 24.54 11.19 -8.09
N MET A 448 25.15 10.87 -9.22
CA MET A 448 24.48 10.64 -10.50
C MET A 448 24.89 9.27 -11.07
N SER A 449 23.91 8.52 -11.56
CA SER A 449 24.10 7.30 -12.35
C SER A 449 23.58 7.54 -13.77
N LEU A 450 24.14 6.85 -14.76
CA LEU A 450 23.70 6.85 -16.16
C LEU A 450 23.22 5.47 -16.62
N ASP A 451 23.11 4.53 -15.69
CA ASP A 451 22.87 3.11 -15.92
C ASP A 451 21.88 2.54 -14.89
N HIS A 452 20.82 3.32 -14.62
CA HIS A 452 19.71 2.95 -13.72
C HIS A 452 20.11 2.64 -12.27
N GLY A 453 21.31 3.01 -11.86
CA GLY A 453 21.83 2.79 -10.52
C GLY A 453 22.93 1.75 -10.38
N GLU A 454 23.40 1.14 -11.47
CA GLU A 454 24.53 0.20 -11.43
C GLU A 454 25.82 0.89 -10.98
N THR A 455 26.13 2.06 -11.53
CA THR A 455 27.33 2.84 -11.19
C THR A 455 27.01 4.30 -10.91
N TYR A 456 27.79 4.92 -10.02
CA TYR A 456 27.56 6.30 -9.58
C TYR A 456 28.83 7.15 -9.67
N THR A 457 28.64 8.41 -10.04
CA THR A 457 29.63 9.49 -9.92
C THR A 457 29.15 10.51 -8.89
N THR A 458 29.99 10.86 -7.92
CA THR A 458 29.68 11.91 -6.94
C THR A 458 29.83 13.28 -7.58
N LEU A 459 28.75 14.06 -7.57
CA LEU A 459 28.71 15.43 -8.08
C LEU A 459 29.10 16.47 -7.02
N PHE A 460 28.66 16.26 -5.78
CA PHE A 460 28.84 17.23 -4.71
C PHE A 460 28.92 16.53 -3.35
N THR A 461 29.71 17.09 -2.43
CA THR A 461 29.84 16.60 -1.05
C THR A 461 29.66 17.76 -0.08
N SER A 462 28.88 17.55 0.97
CA SER A 462 28.59 18.54 2.01
C SER A 462 28.57 17.88 3.39
N PHE A 463 28.92 18.64 4.42
CA PHE A 463 28.73 18.23 5.82
C PHE A 463 27.28 18.42 6.30
N MET A 464 26.45 19.14 5.52
CA MET A 464 25.02 19.28 5.77
C MET A 464 24.24 18.12 5.16
N PHE A 465 23.00 17.93 5.60
CA PHE A 465 22.09 16.99 4.95
C PHE A 465 21.70 17.51 3.57
N LEU A 466 21.91 16.70 2.53
CA LEU A 466 21.52 17.03 1.16
C LEU A 466 20.21 16.30 0.82
N ASN A 467 19.09 16.69 1.41
CA ASN A 467 17.81 16.11 0.99
C ASN A 467 17.37 16.79 -0.29
N ILE A 468 17.28 16.07 -1.41
CA ILE A 468 16.74 16.61 -2.65
C ILE A 468 15.24 16.76 -2.45
N TYR A 469 14.73 17.98 -2.62
CA TYR A 469 13.29 18.26 -2.61
C TYR A 469 12.74 18.26 -4.03
N GLU A 470 13.45 18.92 -4.95
CA GLU A 470 13.05 19.03 -6.34
C GLU A 470 14.26 19.02 -7.27
N ILE A 471 14.04 18.51 -8.49
CA ILE A 471 15.05 18.43 -9.54
C ILE A 471 14.45 18.82 -10.89
N ALA A 472 15.21 19.57 -11.70
CA ALA A 472 14.85 19.82 -13.08
C ALA A 472 16.09 19.77 -13.99
N THR A 473 16.05 18.94 -15.01
CA THR A 473 17.03 18.97 -16.11
C THR A 473 16.56 19.98 -17.14
N ASP A 474 17.46 20.80 -17.67
CA ASP A 474 17.14 21.71 -18.76
C ASP A 474 16.88 20.90 -20.05
N PRO A 475 15.66 20.93 -20.61
CA PRO A 475 15.31 20.14 -21.81
C PRO A 475 16.05 20.62 -23.07
N ASN A 476 16.53 21.87 -23.09
CA ASN A 476 17.31 22.41 -24.21
C ASN A 476 18.82 22.16 -24.05
N ASN A 477 19.27 21.79 -22.86
CA ASN A 477 20.65 21.38 -22.60
C ASN A 477 20.70 20.42 -21.40
N THR A 478 20.60 19.12 -21.69
CA THR A 478 20.50 18.09 -20.64
C THR A 478 21.76 17.94 -19.76
N ASN A 479 22.84 18.67 -20.02
CA ASN A 479 23.98 18.77 -19.10
C ASN A 479 23.75 19.81 -17.99
N ILE A 480 22.72 20.64 -18.06
CA ILE A 480 22.37 21.59 -17.02
C ILE A 480 21.25 21.00 -16.17
N VAL A 481 21.50 20.86 -14.88
CA VAL A 481 20.56 20.25 -13.92
C VAL A 481 20.46 21.14 -12.69
N TRP A 482 19.24 21.37 -12.24
CA TRP A 482 18.94 22.18 -11.09
C TRP A 482 18.48 21.31 -9.93
N PHE A 483 18.99 21.59 -8.74
CA PHE A 483 18.68 20.83 -7.53
C PHE A 483 18.24 21.77 -6.42
N SER A 484 17.09 21.45 -5.81
CA SER A 484 16.66 22.05 -4.56
C SER A 484 17.01 21.17 -3.38
N PHE A 485 17.61 21.77 -2.34
CA PHE A 485 17.89 21.16 -1.05
C PHE A 485 17.09 21.81 0.08
N GLY A 486 15.78 22.01 -0.14
CA GLY A 486 14.85 22.62 0.80
C GLY A 486 14.74 24.12 0.57
N GLU A 487 15.57 24.90 1.26
CA GLU A 487 15.60 26.37 1.18
C GLU A 487 16.72 26.90 0.27
N SER A 488 17.36 26.03 -0.50
CA SER A 488 18.51 26.37 -1.36
C SER A 488 18.35 25.75 -2.74
N LEU A 489 18.73 26.49 -3.77
CA LEU A 489 18.66 26.07 -5.17
C LEU A 489 20.03 26.20 -5.82
N TYR A 490 20.47 25.13 -6.50
CA TYR A 490 21.75 25.10 -7.18
C TYR A 490 21.57 24.73 -8.64
N LYS A 491 22.31 25.41 -9.52
CA LYS A 491 22.44 25.06 -10.93
C LYS A 491 23.78 24.35 -11.13
N PHE A 492 23.73 23.15 -11.70
CA PHE A 492 24.90 22.33 -12.02
C PHE A 492 25.08 22.20 -13.53
N ASP A 493 26.31 22.30 -14.01
CA ASP A 493 26.77 21.80 -15.29
C ASP A 493 27.50 20.47 -15.08
N VAL A 494 26.85 19.39 -15.53
CA VAL A 494 27.33 18.01 -15.43
C VAL A 494 27.91 17.49 -16.74
N THR A 495 28.38 18.36 -17.64
CA THR A 495 29.09 17.95 -18.87
C THR A 495 30.31 17.06 -18.56
N ASP A 496 31.03 17.36 -17.46
CA ASP A 496 32.01 16.46 -16.84
C ASP A 496 31.56 16.13 -15.41
N PRO A 497 30.82 15.01 -15.20
CA PRO A 497 30.28 14.66 -13.89
C PRO A 497 31.34 14.43 -12.81
N ALA A 498 32.59 14.15 -13.18
CA ALA A 498 33.68 13.98 -12.23
C ALA A 498 34.23 15.32 -11.70
N ALA A 499 33.91 16.42 -12.37
CA ALA A 499 34.29 17.77 -12.00
C ALA A 499 33.19 18.78 -12.38
N PRO A 500 31.98 18.65 -11.81
CA PRO A 500 30.86 19.49 -12.20
C PRO A 500 31.09 20.93 -11.76
N ILE A 501 30.58 21.87 -12.54
CA ILE A 501 30.56 23.29 -12.18
C ILE A 501 29.18 23.58 -11.59
N PHE A 502 29.12 24.26 -10.45
CA PHE A 502 27.84 24.61 -9.84
C PHE A 502 27.85 26.03 -9.28
N GLU A 503 26.67 26.62 -9.24
CA GLU A 503 26.41 27.92 -8.63
C GLU A 503 25.15 27.85 -7.76
N GLU A 504 25.19 28.55 -6.63
CA GLU A 504 24.03 28.71 -5.75
C GLU A 504 23.22 29.92 -6.21
N MET A 505 21.91 29.73 -6.34
CA MET A 505 21.00 30.76 -6.82
C MET A 505 20.48 31.59 -5.65
N SER A 506 20.36 32.90 -5.86
CA SER A 506 19.75 33.78 -4.85
C SER A 506 18.24 33.66 -4.91
N LEU A 507 17.62 33.15 -3.85
CA LEU A 507 16.17 32.94 -3.78
C LEU A 507 15.42 34.17 -3.21
N PRO A 508 14.16 34.39 -3.63
CA PRO A 508 13.36 35.53 -3.17
C PRO A 508 12.89 35.42 -1.71
N SER A 509 12.79 34.18 -1.17
CA SER A 509 12.43 33.91 0.22
C SER A 509 13.24 32.75 0.81
N THR A 510 13.06 32.49 2.11
CA THR A 510 13.66 31.34 2.83
C THR A 510 12.66 30.21 3.03
N ASP A 511 11.53 30.21 2.34
CA ASP A 511 10.55 29.12 2.46
C ASP A 511 10.99 27.90 1.62
N LEU A 512 10.47 26.73 1.99
CA LEU A 512 10.77 25.47 1.29
C LEU A 512 10.29 25.51 -0.16
N LEU A 513 11.13 24.97 -1.05
CA LEU A 513 10.87 24.87 -2.47
C LEU A 513 10.39 23.46 -2.85
N TYR A 514 9.14 23.38 -3.30
CA TYR A 514 8.43 22.14 -3.68
C TYR A 514 8.06 22.06 -5.17
N GLY A 515 8.47 23.04 -5.98
CA GLY A 515 8.20 23.10 -7.40
C GLY A 515 9.30 23.86 -8.13
N LEU A 516 9.75 23.30 -9.25
CA LEU A 516 10.81 23.82 -10.09
C LEU A 516 10.52 23.41 -11.54
N ILE A 517 10.34 24.39 -12.41
CA ILE A 517 10.08 24.18 -13.83
C ILE A 517 11.08 25.02 -14.62
N ILE A 518 11.78 24.40 -15.56
CA ILE A 518 12.56 25.09 -16.59
C ILE A 518 11.69 25.11 -17.84
N ASP A 519 11.44 26.29 -18.40
CA ASP A 519 10.57 26.43 -19.56
C ASP A 519 11.13 25.62 -20.74
N PRO A 520 10.36 24.67 -21.32
CA PRO A 520 10.86 23.81 -22.39
C PRO A 520 11.29 24.57 -23.65
N THR A 521 10.81 25.80 -23.83
CA THR A 521 11.11 26.64 -24.99
C THR A 521 12.21 27.68 -24.70
N ASN A 522 12.58 27.87 -23.44
CA ASN A 522 13.55 28.89 -23.03
C ASN A 522 14.26 28.54 -21.70
N SER A 523 15.52 28.07 -21.78
CA SER A 523 16.36 27.76 -20.62
C SER A 523 16.56 28.90 -19.61
N ASP A 524 16.38 30.16 -20.01
CA ASP A 524 16.53 31.31 -19.11
C ASP A 524 15.25 31.58 -18.29
N ARG A 525 14.12 30.97 -18.68
CA ARG A 525 12.86 31.12 -17.98
C ARG A 525 12.65 29.96 -17.01
N ILE A 526 12.65 30.27 -15.71
CA ILE A 526 12.52 29.28 -14.64
C ILE A 526 11.41 29.72 -13.71
N LEU A 527 10.54 28.78 -13.33
CA LEU A 527 9.52 28.98 -12.31
C LEU A 527 9.87 28.16 -11.08
N ILE A 528 9.74 28.76 -9.90
CA ILE A 528 9.86 28.08 -8.61
C ILE A 528 8.66 28.39 -7.74
N THR A 529 8.36 27.48 -6.80
CA THR A 529 7.38 27.72 -5.75
C THR A 529 8.10 27.76 -4.41
N GLN A 530 7.88 28.78 -3.58
CA GLN A 530 8.40 28.84 -2.21
C GLN A 530 7.26 29.16 -1.23
N GLY A 531 7.02 28.24 -0.29
CA GLY A 531 5.87 28.33 0.61
C GLY A 531 4.55 28.27 -0.17
N ILE A 532 3.80 29.37 -0.17
CA ILE A 532 2.55 29.54 -0.94
C ILE A 532 2.70 30.45 -2.17
N ASN A 533 3.92 30.92 -2.46
CA ASN A 533 4.19 31.87 -3.54
C ASN A 533 4.83 31.20 -4.74
N VAL A 534 4.61 31.79 -5.91
CA VAL A 534 5.23 31.41 -7.18
C VAL A 534 6.13 32.55 -7.64
N TYR A 535 7.34 32.22 -8.08
CA TYR A 535 8.30 33.18 -8.61
C TYR A 535 8.81 32.74 -9.97
N VAL A 536 9.01 33.71 -10.86
CA VAL A 536 9.54 33.49 -12.21
C VAL A 536 10.83 34.27 -12.37
N SER A 537 11.84 33.62 -12.96
CA SER A 537 13.04 34.25 -13.48
C SER A 537 12.99 34.22 -15.01
N ASN A 538 13.50 35.28 -15.65
CA ASN A 538 13.66 35.37 -17.11
C ASN A 538 15.14 35.58 -17.50
N ASP A 539 16.07 35.40 -16.57
CA ASP A 539 17.50 35.63 -16.73
C ASP A 539 18.35 34.47 -16.17
N GLY A 540 17.81 33.25 -16.22
CA GLY A 540 18.53 32.05 -15.80
C GLY A 540 18.67 31.90 -14.29
N GLY A 541 17.73 32.47 -13.52
CA GLY A 541 17.65 32.43 -12.06
C GLY A 541 18.46 33.51 -11.34
N ALA A 542 18.98 34.51 -12.06
CA ALA A 542 19.76 35.59 -11.46
C ALA A 542 18.86 36.60 -10.70
N THR A 543 17.66 36.85 -11.20
CA THR A 543 16.61 37.62 -10.54
C THR A 543 15.25 36.92 -10.61
N TRP A 544 14.38 37.22 -9.65
CA TRP A 544 13.07 36.60 -9.48
C TRP A 544 11.99 37.67 -9.33
N GLU A 545 10.86 37.46 -10.00
CA GLU A 545 9.66 38.29 -9.93
C GLU A 545 8.51 37.47 -9.36
N ASP A 546 7.67 38.09 -8.54
CA ASP A 546 6.47 37.46 -7.97
C ASP A 546 5.43 37.20 -9.07
N SER A 547 4.97 35.96 -9.16
CA SER A 547 4.00 35.46 -10.14
C SER A 547 2.81 34.77 -9.47
N SER A 548 2.48 35.19 -8.25
CA SER A 548 1.43 34.57 -7.41
C SER A 548 0.01 35.10 -7.69
N THR A 549 -0.20 35.81 -8.81
CA THR A 549 -1.49 36.42 -9.14
C THR A 549 -2.56 35.34 -9.34
N GLY A 550 -3.59 35.33 -8.49
CA GLY A 550 -4.66 34.32 -8.51
C GLY A 550 -4.61 33.31 -7.36
N LEU A 551 -3.52 33.30 -6.58
CA LEU A 551 -3.33 32.38 -5.45
C LEU A 551 -3.77 32.96 -4.09
N GLY A 552 -4.52 34.06 -4.09
CA GLY A 552 -4.85 34.82 -2.88
C GLY A 552 -5.78 34.10 -1.87
N VAL A 553 -6.23 32.89 -2.18
CA VAL A 553 -6.97 32.03 -1.23
C VAL A 553 -6.03 31.24 -0.32
N LEU A 554 -4.77 31.02 -0.73
CA LEU A 554 -3.77 30.35 0.10
C LEU A 554 -3.36 31.26 1.26
N VAL A 555 -3.38 30.71 2.47
CA VAL A 555 -3.06 31.40 3.72
C VAL A 555 -1.70 30.95 4.22
N ASP A 556 -0.79 31.91 4.41
CA ASP A 556 0.55 31.64 4.92
C ASP A 556 0.49 30.86 6.26
N ARG A 557 1.35 29.83 6.37
CA ARG A 557 1.44 28.85 7.48
C ARG A 557 0.29 27.86 7.64
N ASP A 558 -0.87 28.11 7.03
CA ASP A 558 -2.00 27.18 7.04
C ASP A 558 -2.02 26.34 5.75
N ASP A 559 -1.51 26.91 4.66
CA ASP A 559 -1.50 26.30 3.33
C ASP A 559 -0.08 26.09 2.77
N MET A 560 0.03 25.18 1.81
CA MET A 560 1.28 24.80 1.17
C MET A 560 1.07 24.48 -0.31
N ILE A 561 2.08 24.77 -1.14
CA ILE A 561 2.21 24.20 -2.48
C ILE A 561 3.06 22.93 -2.37
N PHE A 562 2.54 21.82 -2.91
CA PHE A 562 3.19 20.50 -2.85
C PHE A 562 3.94 20.14 -4.15
N ASN A 563 3.46 20.61 -5.29
CA ASN A 563 4.05 20.30 -6.59
C ASN A 563 3.67 21.35 -7.64
N ALA A 564 4.54 21.53 -8.63
CA ALA A 564 4.28 22.27 -9.86
C ALA A 564 4.61 21.40 -11.08
N SER A 565 3.78 21.45 -12.13
CA SER A 565 4.00 20.68 -13.36
C SER A 565 3.63 21.49 -14.60
N VAL A 566 4.26 21.15 -15.74
CA VAL A 566 3.97 21.73 -17.06
C VAL A 566 3.19 20.71 -17.89
N ASN A 567 2.25 21.19 -18.71
CA ASN A 567 1.56 20.37 -19.68
C ASN A 567 2.56 19.92 -20.78
N PRO A 568 2.84 18.61 -20.92
CA PRO A 568 3.77 18.10 -21.92
C PRO A 568 3.30 18.36 -23.37
N LEU A 569 2.01 18.59 -23.59
CA LEU A 569 1.42 18.87 -24.91
C LEU A 569 1.25 20.36 -25.20
N ASN A 570 1.30 21.22 -24.17
CA ASN A 570 1.18 22.67 -24.31
C ASN A 570 2.03 23.41 -23.26
N THR A 571 3.22 23.87 -23.65
CA THR A 571 4.19 24.47 -22.72
C THR A 571 3.77 25.82 -22.11
N ASN A 572 2.58 26.34 -22.44
CA ASN A 572 2.00 27.51 -21.77
C ASN A 572 1.06 27.15 -20.61
N GLU A 573 0.73 25.86 -20.44
CA GLU A 573 -0.24 25.43 -19.43
C GLU A 573 0.45 24.74 -18.27
N TYR A 574 0.33 25.30 -17.06
CA TYR A 574 0.95 24.78 -15.84
C TYR A 574 -0.11 24.41 -14.81
N LEU A 575 0.21 23.47 -13.93
CA LEU A 575 -0.55 23.16 -12.72
C LEU A 575 0.31 23.39 -11.47
N ILE A 576 -0.33 23.82 -10.39
CA ILE A 576 0.19 23.67 -9.04
C ILE A 576 -0.81 22.93 -8.17
N SER A 577 -0.31 22.02 -7.34
CA SER A 577 -1.08 21.22 -6.38
C SER A 577 -0.87 21.76 -4.98
N THR A 578 -1.95 21.95 -4.23
CA THR A 578 -1.91 22.64 -2.93
C THR A 578 -2.86 22.02 -1.91
N THR A 579 -2.78 22.49 -0.68
CA THR A 579 -3.75 22.22 0.40
C THR A 579 -5.18 22.70 0.10
N GLN A 580 -5.33 23.69 -0.79
CA GLN A 580 -6.63 24.21 -1.25
C GLN A 580 -7.02 23.67 -2.65
N GLY A 581 -6.30 22.68 -3.16
CA GLY A 581 -6.57 22.05 -4.44
C GLY A 581 -5.68 22.49 -5.59
N ILE A 582 -6.21 22.41 -6.81
CA ILE A 582 -5.43 22.57 -8.05
C ILE A 582 -5.64 23.96 -8.61
N PHE A 583 -4.54 24.65 -8.92
CA PHE A 583 -4.56 25.88 -9.70
C PHE A 583 -3.90 25.67 -11.05
N ALA A 584 -4.56 26.13 -12.11
CA ALA A 584 -4.05 26.10 -13.46
C ALA A 584 -3.66 27.50 -13.93
N SER A 585 -2.60 27.56 -14.73
CA SER A 585 -2.22 28.74 -15.51
C SER A 585 -2.22 28.38 -16.99
N ALA A 586 -2.72 29.27 -17.84
CA ALA A 586 -2.71 29.13 -19.30
C ALA A 586 -1.75 30.11 -19.99
N ASP A 587 -0.99 30.86 -19.20
CA ASP A 587 -0.06 31.92 -19.62
C ASP A 587 1.33 31.70 -19.03
N SER A 588 1.76 30.44 -18.93
CA SER A 588 3.08 30.01 -18.47
C SER A 588 3.38 30.39 -17.00
N GLY A 589 2.36 30.48 -16.15
CA GLY A 589 2.50 30.75 -14.71
C GLY A 589 2.39 32.23 -14.32
N GLU A 590 1.99 33.12 -15.23
CA GLU A 590 1.81 34.56 -14.94
C GLU A 590 0.52 34.82 -14.14
N THR A 591 -0.56 34.10 -14.45
CA THR A 591 -1.81 34.12 -13.67
C THR A 591 -2.36 32.72 -13.42
N TRP A 592 -3.02 32.57 -12.27
CA TRP A 592 -3.52 31.30 -11.77
C TRP A 592 -5.03 31.33 -11.53
N SER A 593 -5.71 30.22 -11.82
CA SER A 593 -7.14 30.02 -11.54
C SER A 593 -7.33 28.68 -10.85
N GLN A 594 -8.08 28.66 -9.74
CA GLN A 594 -8.44 27.43 -9.05
C GLN A 594 -9.43 26.63 -9.90
N ILE A 595 -9.10 25.38 -10.20
CA ILE A 595 -9.92 24.45 -10.99
C ILE A 595 -10.41 23.24 -10.18
N PHE A 596 -9.87 23.06 -8.96
CA PHE A 596 -10.29 22.04 -7.99
C PHE A 596 -10.06 22.59 -6.57
N ASP A 597 -10.98 22.35 -5.64
CA ASP A 597 -11.06 23.03 -4.35
C ASP A 597 -10.81 22.13 -3.12
N GLU A 598 -10.21 20.95 -3.33
CA GLU A 598 -9.81 20.05 -2.25
C GLU A 598 -8.34 19.63 -2.37
N GLN A 599 -7.67 19.36 -1.25
CA GLN A 599 -6.23 19.05 -1.21
C GLN A 599 -5.79 17.98 -2.21
N VAL A 600 -4.66 18.26 -2.88
CA VAL A 600 -3.94 17.33 -3.76
C VAL A 600 -2.43 17.50 -3.61
N ASP A 601 -1.68 16.41 -3.64
CA ASP A 601 -0.23 16.41 -3.49
C ASP A 601 0.48 16.54 -4.85
N LYS A 602 -0.10 15.91 -5.89
CA LYS A 602 0.44 15.96 -7.26
C LYS A 602 -0.70 16.04 -8.29
N ALA A 603 -0.49 16.78 -9.36
CA ALA A 603 -1.40 16.87 -10.49
C ALA A 603 -0.63 17.02 -11.80
N PHE A 604 -1.02 16.25 -12.81
CA PHE A 604 -0.36 16.23 -14.11
C PHE A 604 -1.38 16.23 -15.23
N TYR A 605 -1.08 16.99 -16.28
CA TYR A 605 -1.70 16.80 -17.57
C TYR A 605 -1.23 15.47 -18.19
N SER A 606 -2.10 14.84 -18.97
CA SER A 606 -1.75 13.65 -19.74
C SER A 606 -0.66 13.96 -20.79
N SER A 607 0.31 13.06 -20.92
CA SER A 607 1.31 13.11 -22.01
C SER A 607 0.76 12.61 -23.35
N GLU A 608 -0.43 12.02 -23.35
CA GLU A 608 -0.96 11.30 -24.51
C GLU A 608 -2.13 12.04 -25.16
N ASN A 609 -2.94 12.75 -24.35
CA ASN A 609 -4.19 13.37 -24.78
C ASN A 609 -4.36 14.77 -24.18
N GLU A 610 -4.85 15.71 -24.98
CA GLU A 610 -5.23 17.05 -24.51
C GLU A 610 -6.38 16.99 -23.49
N ASP A 611 -6.49 18.02 -22.65
CA ASP A 611 -7.57 18.23 -21.66
C ASP A 611 -7.69 17.20 -20.52
N GLN A 612 -6.87 16.15 -20.49
CA GLN A 612 -6.89 15.15 -19.42
C GLN A 612 -5.95 15.54 -18.28
N ILE A 613 -6.46 15.49 -17.04
CA ILE A 613 -5.68 15.73 -15.83
C ILE A 613 -5.87 14.56 -14.88
N VAL A 614 -4.79 14.06 -14.28
CA VAL A 614 -4.85 13.12 -13.16
C VAL A 614 -4.09 13.71 -11.98
N ALA A 615 -4.73 13.70 -10.83
CA ALA A 615 -4.18 14.19 -9.59
C ALA A 615 -4.35 13.18 -8.45
N ILE A 616 -3.44 13.25 -7.48
CA ILE A 616 -3.26 12.27 -6.42
C ILE A 616 -3.15 13.01 -5.10
N THR A 617 -3.84 12.51 -4.09
CA THR A 617 -3.62 12.87 -2.69
C THR A 617 -2.87 11.71 -2.01
N HIS A 618 -1.96 12.02 -1.09
CA HIS A 618 -1.25 11.04 -0.26
C HIS A 618 -1.84 10.98 1.16
N PHE A 619 -1.53 9.92 1.89
CA PHE A 619 -1.97 9.78 3.28
C PHE A 619 -1.16 10.71 4.19
N SER A 620 -1.85 11.43 5.07
CA SER A 620 -1.25 12.18 6.17
C SER A 620 -2.17 12.21 7.39
N ASP A 621 -1.56 12.15 8.58
CA ASP A 621 -2.24 12.16 9.87
C ASP A 621 -2.59 13.56 10.40
N GLY A 622 -2.03 14.62 9.83
CA GLY A 622 -2.17 15.98 10.37
C GLY A 622 -0.98 16.48 11.21
N TRP A 623 0.08 15.70 11.42
CA TRP A 623 1.19 16.11 12.30
C TRP A 623 2.15 17.09 11.63
N LEU A 624 2.65 16.73 10.44
CA LEU A 624 3.58 17.57 9.66
C LEU A 624 2.92 18.19 8.44
N TYR A 625 1.95 17.49 7.85
CA TYR A 625 1.16 17.93 6.70
C TYR A 625 -0.31 17.88 7.08
N PRO A 626 -1.20 18.60 6.39
CA PRO A 626 -2.63 18.54 6.69
C PRO A 626 -3.17 17.13 6.48
N LYS A 627 -4.08 16.73 7.37
CA LYS A 627 -4.68 15.39 7.37
C LYS A 627 -5.36 15.11 6.03
N ALA A 628 -5.03 13.97 5.43
CA ALA A 628 -5.57 13.55 4.15
C ALA A 628 -5.52 12.03 3.99
N ASP A 629 -6.43 11.50 3.16
CA ASP A 629 -6.41 10.10 2.73
C ASP A 629 -5.88 10.00 1.30
N ALA A 630 -5.29 8.85 0.97
CA ALA A 630 -4.85 8.57 -0.39
C ALA A 630 -6.05 8.41 -1.34
N ARG A 631 -6.08 9.20 -2.42
CA ARG A 631 -7.13 9.17 -3.44
C ARG A 631 -6.59 9.56 -4.80
N ILE A 632 -7.38 9.30 -5.84
CA ILE A 632 -7.12 9.79 -7.19
C ILE A 632 -8.31 10.64 -7.62
N VAL A 633 -8.06 11.83 -8.14
CA VAL A 633 -9.07 12.64 -8.83
C VAL A 633 -8.61 12.92 -10.25
N TYR A 634 -9.51 12.85 -11.21
CA TYR A 634 -9.15 13.01 -12.61
C TYR A 634 -10.24 13.74 -13.40
N SER A 635 -9.82 14.43 -14.45
CA SER A 635 -10.67 15.23 -15.32
C SER A 635 -10.39 14.88 -16.78
N PHE A 636 -11.44 15.01 -17.61
CA PHE A 636 -11.39 14.79 -19.06
C PHE A 636 -11.56 16.08 -19.88
N ASP A 637 -11.77 17.20 -19.20
CA ASP A 637 -12.18 18.46 -19.80
C ASP A 637 -11.49 19.66 -19.12
N ASN A 638 -10.19 19.50 -18.87
CA ASN A 638 -9.29 20.53 -18.36
C ASN A 638 -9.74 21.11 -16.99
N GLY A 639 -10.28 20.25 -16.13
CA GLY A 639 -10.73 20.59 -14.79
C GLY A 639 -12.13 21.18 -14.69
N ASP A 640 -12.91 21.20 -15.77
CA ASP A 640 -14.33 21.62 -15.73
C ASP A 640 -15.19 20.63 -14.92
N ASN A 641 -14.91 19.33 -15.06
CA ASN A 641 -15.55 18.24 -14.32
C ASN A 641 -14.51 17.24 -13.81
N TRP A 642 -14.78 16.66 -12.64
CA TRP A 642 -13.89 15.74 -11.94
C TRP A 642 -14.60 14.43 -11.59
N GLU A 643 -13.86 13.33 -11.70
CA GLU A 643 -14.20 12.01 -11.17
C GLU A 643 -13.20 11.62 -10.08
N GLU A 644 -13.59 10.72 -9.18
CA GLU A 644 -12.77 10.33 -8.02
C GLU A 644 -12.71 8.81 -7.85
N VAL A 645 -11.52 8.33 -7.51
CA VAL A 645 -11.28 7.05 -6.87
C VAL A 645 -11.01 7.31 -5.39
N SER A 646 -12.02 7.04 -4.57
CA SER A 646 -11.96 7.28 -3.12
C SER A 646 -10.91 6.42 -2.42
N ALA A 647 -10.54 6.82 -1.19
CA ALA A 647 -9.65 6.04 -0.34
C ALA A 647 -10.17 4.62 -0.08
N GLU A 648 -11.49 4.44 0.14
CA GLU A 648 -12.11 3.12 0.30
C GLU A 648 -11.90 2.24 -0.95
N ALA A 649 -12.05 2.81 -2.14
CA ALA A 649 -11.85 2.10 -3.41
C ALA A 649 -10.38 1.71 -3.65
N LEU A 650 -9.43 2.47 -3.06
CA LEU A 650 -8.01 2.11 -3.04
C LEU A 650 -7.64 1.20 -1.87
N GLY A 651 -8.58 0.90 -0.96
CA GLY A 651 -8.34 0.10 0.23
C GLY A 651 -7.62 0.84 1.35
N PHE A 652 -7.72 2.17 1.45
CA PHE A 652 -7.05 2.99 2.47
C PHE A 652 -5.52 2.80 2.48
N LEU A 653 -4.91 3.07 1.32
CA LEU A 653 -3.46 2.97 1.15
C LEU A 653 -2.72 3.96 2.06
N ASN A 654 -1.79 3.45 2.87
CA ASN A 654 -0.77 4.28 3.50
C ASN A 654 0.37 4.55 2.51
N THR A 655 0.32 5.70 1.86
CA THR A 655 1.32 6.10 0.85
C THR A 655 1.72 7.54 1.03
N ALA A 656 3.01 7.81 0.86
CA ALA A 656 3.60 9.15 0.79
C ALA A 656 4.28 9.41 -0.56
N THR A 657 4.08 8.52 -1.54
CA THR A 657 4.75 8.62 -2.84
C THR A 657 3.95 7.97 -3.94
N SER A 658 3.98 8.60 -5.12
CA SER A 658 3.34 8.09 -6.31
C SER A 658 4.01 8.58 -7.59
N ALA A 659 3.79 7.84 -8.67
CA ALA A 659 4.10 8.22 -10.04
C ALA A 659 2.93 7.87 -10.96
N ILE A 660 2.81 8.57 -12.08
CA ILE A 660 1.76 8.34 -13.08
C ILE A 660 2.43 8.05 -14.41
N GLN A 661 2.00 6.98 -15.06
CA GLN A 661 2.32 6.70 -16.45
C GLN A 661 1.05 6.86 -17.29
N PHE A 662 1.07 7.77 -18.25
CA PHE A 662 0.02 7.84 -19.26
C PHE A 662 0.40 6.93 -20.43
N VAL A 663 -0.57 6.15 -20.92
CA VAL A 663 -0.40 5.23 -22.04
C VAL A 663 -1.68 5.25 -22.87
N GLU A 664 -1.63 5.86 -24.06
CA GLU A 664 -2.81 6.07 -24.90
C GLU A 664 -3.97 6.71 -24.10
N ASP A 665 -5.12 6.04 -24.02
CA ASP A 665 -6.30 6.48 -23.29
C ASP A 665 -6.35 5.94 -21.84
N ARG A 666 -5.20 5.70 -21.21
CA ARG A 666 -5.12 5.16 -19.83
C ARG A 666 -4.09 5.92 -19.00
N ALA A 667 -4.35 6.06 -17.70
CA ALA A 667 -3.33 6.41 -16.72
C ALA A 667 -3.12 5.27 -15.74
N ASP A 668 -1.89 4.79 -15.61
CA ASP A 668 -1.46 3.89 -14.55
C ASP A 668 -0.85 4.69 -13.42
N VAL A 669 -1.53 4.70 -12.27
CA VAL A 669 -1.06 5.34 -11.05
C VAL A 669 -0.37 4.31 -10.17
N TYR A 670 0.90 4.53 -9.89
CA TYR A 670 1.72 3.69 -9.02
C TYR A 670 1.86 4.32 -7.64
N PHE A 671 1.62 3.54 -6.58
CA PHE A 671 1.77 3.93 -5.19
C PHE A 671 2.81 3.07 -4.47
N GLY A 672 3.67 3.73 -3.69
CA GLY A 672 4.62 3.06 -2.80
C GLY A 672 4.00 2.99 -1.43
N THR A 673 3.51 1.82 -1.05
CA THR A 673 2.70 1.65 0.15
C THR A 673 3.49 1.04 1.30
N PHE A 674 3.11 1.37 2.53
CA PHE A 674 3.81 0.90 3.72
C PHE A 674 3.71 -0.62 3.95
N ASP A 675 2.77 -1.31 3.31
CA ASP A 675 2.51 -2.73 3.57
C ASP A 675 2.07 -3.59 2.38
N LEU A 676 1.42 -3.01 1.36
CA LEU A 676 1.00 -3.69 0.13
C LEU A 676 2.06 -3.67 -0.98
N GLY A 677 3.22 -3.05 -0.72
CA GLY A 677 4.30 -2.90 -1.68
C GLY A 677 4.02 -1.83 -2.74
N LEU A 678 4.29 -2.19 -3.99
CA LEU A 678 3.99 -1.38 -5.16
C LEU A 678 2.57 -1.68 -5.63
N VAL A 679 1.66 -0.72 -5.47
CA VAL A 679 0.27 -0.84 -5.90
C VAL A 679 0.08 -0.06 -7.19
N LYS A 680 -0.52 -0.66 -8.22
CA LYS A 680 -0.91 0.04 -9.45
C LYS A 680 -2.42 0.13 -9.52
N TYR A 681 -2.94 1.31 -9.84
CA TYR A 681 -4.34 1.54 -10.19
C TYR A 681 -4.44 2.08 -11.61
N SER A 682 -5.23 1.42 -12.46
CA SER A 682 -5.42 1.84 -13.85
C SER A 682 -6.73 2.60 -14.03
N ILE A 683 -6.64 3.82 -14.56
CA ILE A 683 -7.76 4.68 -14.91
C ILE A 683 -7.97 4.59 -16.42
N ASP A 684 -9.19 4.24 -16.83
CA ASP A 684 -9.59 4.36 -18.24
C ASP A 684 -9.96 5.82 -18.51
N LEU A 685 -9.11 6.50 -19.29
CA LEU A 685 -9.30 7.88 -19.70
C LEU A 685 -10.07 7.98 -21.03
N PHE A 686 -10.64 6.88 -21.53
CA PHE A 686 -11.45 6.88 -22.72
C PHE A 686 -12.83 7.53 -22.50
N VAL A 687 -13.06 8.67 -23.15
CA VAL A 687 -14.37 9.32 -23.17
C VAL A 687 -15.27 8.68 -24.24
N LEU A 688 -16.31 7.95 -23.84
CA LEU A 688 -17.45 7.62 -24.72
C LEU A 688 -18.22 8.91 -25.06
N GLY A 689 -17.75 9.60 -26.09
CA GLY A 689 -18.08 10.97 -26.46
C GLY A 689 -19.50 11.46 -26.14
N ASN A 690 -19.59 12.28 -25.11
CA ASN A 690 -20.64 13.27 -24.94
C ASN A 690 -20.02 14.66 -25.09
N THR A 691 -19.39 14.94 -26.24
CA THR A 691 -18.61 16.17 -26.43
C THR A 691 -19.52 17.40 -26.50
N ARG A 692 -19.36 18.29 -25.50
CA ARG A 692 -19.45 19.74 -25.66
C ARG A 692 -18.50 20.15 -26.79
N VAL A 693 -18.98 21.07 -27.63
CA VAL A 693 -18.21 21.65 -28.73
C VAL A 693 -17.65 22.98 -28.23
N GLU A 694 -16.36 23.01 -27.92
CA GLU A 694 -15.56 24.24 -27.93
C GLU A 694 -14.76 24.24 -29.25
N THR A 695 -14.70 25.40 -29.88
CA THR A 695 -14.52 25.58 -31.33
C THR A 695 -13.06 25.70 -31.76
N THR A 696 -12.47 24.61 -32.24
CA THR A 696 -11.42 24.62 -33.29
C THR A 696 -11.49 23.39 -34.21
N SER A 697 -12.68 22.84 -34.51
CA SER A 697 -12.79 21.72 -35.44
C SER A 697 -12.69 22.18 -36.91
N THR A 698 -11.66 21.72 -37.63
CA THR A 698 -11.46 21.99 -39.07
C THR A 698 -12.47 21.32 -40.01
N ILE A 699 -13.37 20.45 -39.51
CA ILE A 699 -14.46 19.82 -40.28
C ILE A 699 -15.78 19.80 -39.47
N ALA A 700 -16.87 20.32 -40.06
CA ALA A 700 -18.20 20.41 -39.44
C ALA A 700 -19.34 19.96 -40.38
N LEU A 701 -20.48 19.52 -39.81
CA LEU A 701 -21.71 19.19 -40.54
C LEU A 701 -22.77 20.28 -40.33
N PHE A 702 -23.35 20.82 -41.39
CA PHE A 702 -24.37 21.88 -41.31
C PHE A 702 -25.46 21.79 -42.39
N PRO A 703 -26.76 21.86 -42.06
CA PRO A 703 -27.31 21.90 -40.71
C PRO A 703 -27.19 20.54 -40.01
N ASN A 704 -26.96 20.56 -38.70
CA ASN A 704 -27.05 19.38 -37.85
C ASN A 704 -27.67 19.83 -36.52
N PRO A 705 -28.96 19.53 -36.24
CA PRO A 705 -29.78 18.51 -36.90
C PRO A 705 -30.24 18.85 -38.34
N ALA A 706 -30.26 17.86 -39.21
CA ALA A 706 -30.64 17.96 -40.61
C ALA A 706 -32.07 17.43 -40.86
N THR A 707 -32.81 18.07 -41.76
CA THR A 707 -34.14 17.60 -42.19
C THR A 707 -34.07 16.88 -43.52
N ASP A 708 -33.63 17.55 -44.58
CA ASP A 708 -33.62 16.97 -45.94
C ASP A 708 -32.22 16.73 -46.47
N GLY A 709 -31.21 17.38 -45.89
CA GLY A 709 -29.82 17.27 -46.31
C GLY A 709 -28.87 17.93 -45.31
N PHE A 710 -27.59 17.61 -45.42
CA PHE A 710 -26.53 18.25 -44.65
C PHE A 710 -25.31 18.53 -45.52
N SER A 711 -24.59 19.60 -45.21
CA SER A 711 -23.33 19.94 -45.83
C SER A 711 -22.13 19.66 -44.95
N VAL A 712 -20.99 19.36 -45.57
CA VAL A 712 -19.70 19.21 -44.88
C VAL A 712 -18.86 20.45 -45.12
N GLN A 713 -18.55 21.20 -44.06
CA GLN A 713 -17.59 22.30 -44.11
C GLN A 713 -16.22 21.74 -43.73
N ALA A 714 -15.22 21.90 -44.59
CA ALA A 714 -13.85 21.49 -44.33
C ALA A 714 -12.88 22.63 -44.70
N SER A 715 -12.27 23.27 -43.71
CA SER A 715 -11.32 24.38 -43.94
C SER A 715 -9.97 23.82 -44.39
N ASN A 716 -9.48 24.27 -45.56
CA ASN A 716 -8.19 23.87 -46.14
C ASN A 716 -8.01 22.36 -46.43
N LYS A 717 -9.09 21.60 -46.62
CA LYS A 717 -9.04 20.16 -46.95
C LYS A 717 -9.96 19.84 -48.12
N THR A 718 -9.53 18.94 -49.01
CA THR A 718 -10.34 18.50 -50.16
C THR A 718 -11.14 17.26 -49.78
N ILE A 719 -12.46 17.32 -49.86
CA ILE A 719 -13.33 16.16 -49.59
C ILE A 719 -13.28 15.18 -50.77
N GLU A 720 -12.96 13.92 -50.48
CA GLU A 720 -12.88 12.83 -51.46
C GLU A 720 -14.12 11.93 -51.43
N ASN A 721 -14.62 11.59 -50.24
CA ASN A 721 -15.79 10.72 -50.07
C ASN A 721 -16.57 11.08 -48.80
N ILE A 722 -17.90 10.97 -48.85
CA ILE A 722 -18.77 11.06 -47.68
C ILE A 722 -19.63 9.81 -47.62
N SER A 723 -19.56 9.07 -46.51
CA SER A 723 -20.36 7.88 -46.26
C SER A 723 -21.18 8.04 -44.98
N VAL A 724 -22.44 7.65 -44.98
CA VAL A 724 -23.36 7.69 -43.84
C VAL A 724 -23.68 6.26 -43.42
N TYR A 725 -23.56 5.97 -42.13
CA TYR A 725 -23.81 4.69 -41.50
C TYR A 725 -24.91 4.81 -40.45
N ASN A 726 -25.64 3.72 -40.19
CA ASN A 726 -26.54 3.65 -39.04
C ASN A 726 -25.73 3.36 -37.75
N THR A 727 -26.43 3.34 -36.62
CA THR A 727 -25.82 3.09 -35.30
C THR A 727 -25.28 1.67 -35.10
N THR A 728 -25.58 0.73 -35.99
CA THR A 728 -25.01 -0.64 -35.98
C THR A 728 -23.80 -0.78 -36.92
N GLY A 729 -23.29 0.33 -37.48
CA GLY A 729 -22.14 0.33 -38.40
C GLY A 729 -22.46 -0.11 -39.83
N GLN A 730 -23.74 -0.30 -40.18
CA GLN A 730 -24.14 -0.62 -41.55
C GLN A 730 -24.10 0.64 -42.40
N LEU A 731 -23.44 0.56 -43.57
CA LEU A 731 -23.42 1.64 -44.56
C LEU A 731 -24.84 1.87 -45.12
N ILE A 732 -25.32 3.11 -45.01
CA ILE A 732 -26.67 3.54 -45.42
C ILE A 732 -26.62 4.36 -46.70
N LEU A 733 -25.62 5.24 -46.83
CA LEU A 733 -25.44 6.09 -47.99
C LEU A 733 -23.95 6.27 -48.26
N GLU A 734 -23.55 6.23 -49.52
CA GLU A 734 -22.19 6.55 -49.94
C GLU A 734 -22.26 7.55 -51.09
N ASN A 735 -21.71 8.74 -50.87
CA ASN A 735 -21.69 9.84 -51.82
C ASN A 735 -20.27 10.07 -52.31
N THR A 736 -19.99 9.55 -53.51
CA THR A 736 -18.70 9.61 -54.21
C THR A 736 -18.56 10.83 -55.12
N THR A 737 -19.59 11.67 -55.22
CA THR A 737 -19.54 12.91 -55.97
C THR A 737 -19.13 14.05 -55.05
N LYS A 738 -18.19 14.92 -55.49
CA LYS A 738 -17.65 16.10 -54.79
C LYS A 738 -18.70 17.19 -54.53
N VAL A 739 -19.83 16.80 -53.96
CA VAL A 739 -20.97 17.68 -53.66
C VAL A 739 -20.92 17.93 -52.17
N GLU A 740 -20.76 19.20 -51.79
CA GLU A 740 -20.70 19.62 -50.40
C GLU A 740 -22.05 19.45 -49.67
N ASN A 741 -23.13 19.03 -50.33
CA ASN A 741 -24.45 18.84 -49.76
C ASN A 741 -24.98 17.42 -50.03
N VAL A 742 -25.32 16.70 -48.98
CA VAL A 742 -25.73 15.29 -48.97
C VAL A 742 -27.22 15.20 -48.63
N ASP A 743 -28.03 14.66 -49.55
CA ASP A 743 -29.47 14.44 -49.35
C ASP A 743 -29.70 13.24 -48.42
N ILE A 744 -30.46 13.47 -47.35
CA ILE A 744 -30.86 12.46 -46.36
C ILE A 744 -32.39 12.46 -46.13
N SER A 745 -33.17 13.12 -46.99
CA SER A 745 -34.63 13.25 -46.86
C SER A 745 -35.36 11.89 -46.80
N HIS A 746 -34.76 10.86 -47.38
CA HIS A 746 -35.26 9.48 -47.43
C HIS A 746 -34.89 8.65 -46.19
N LEU A 747 -34.05 9.17 -45.29
CA LEU A 747 -33.67 8.49 -44.06
C LEU A 747 -34.72 8.71 -42.97
N ASN A 748 -34.93 7.68 -42.13
CA ASN A 748 -35.80 7.80 -40.96
C ASN A 748 -35.19 8.75 -39.93
N ASN A 749 -36.04 9.36 -39.11
CA ASN A 749 -35.59 10.17 -37.99
C ASN A 749 -34.75 9.32 -37.02
N GLY A 750 -33.57 9.81 -36.66
CA GLY A 750 -32.60 9.02 -35.92
C GLY A 750 -31.19 9.56 -36.01
N MET A 751 -30.28 8.84 -35.36
CA MET A 751 -28.85 9.16 -35.35
C MET A 751 -28.11 8.35 -36.42
N TYR A 752 -27.22 9.01 -37.12
CA TYR A 752 -26.35 8.42 -38.12
C TYR A 752 -24.89 8.85 -37.88
N LEU A 753 -23.94 8.03 -38.33
CA LEU A 753 -22.52 8.35 -38.33
C LEU A 753 -22.07 8.70 -39.75
N VAL A 754 -21.40 9.82 -39.93
CA VAL A 754 -20.90 10.29 -41.23
C VAL A 754 -19.39 10.17 -41.24
N LYS A 755 -18.86 9.31 -42.10
CA LYS A 755 -17.43 9.21 -42.42
C LYS A 755 -17.10 10.16 -43.57
N ILE A 756 -16.09 11.00 -43.39
CA ILE A 756 -15.64 12.01 -44.34
C ILE A 756 -14.17 11.71 -44.63
N THR A 757 -13.88 11.26 -45.84
CA THR A 757 -12.50 11.05 -46.30
C THR A 757 -12.04 12.27 -47.07
N THR A 758 -10.86 12.77 -46.72
CA THR A 758 -10.19 13.92 -47.32
C THR A 758 -8.80 13.55 -47.79
N ASP A 759 -8.17 14.45 -48.55
CA ASP A 759 -6.76 14.37 -48.96
C ASP A 759 -5.76 14.19 -47.80
N ASN A 760 -6.12 14.57 -46.57
CA ASN A 760 -5.29 14.49 -45.37
C ASN A 760 -5.77 13.46 -44.32
N GLY A 761 -6.69 12.57 -44.68
CA GLY A 761 -7.15 11.49 -43.79
C GLY A 761 -8.67 11.38 -43.68
N THR A 762 -9.12 10.50 -42.79
CA THR A 762 -10.53 10.14 -42.61
C THR A 762 -11.05 10.61 -41.25
N TYR A 763 -12.24 11.22 -41.26
CA TYR A 763 -12.89 11.78 -40.07
C TYR A 763 -14.30 11.22 -39.90
N PHE A 764 -14.79 11.14 -38.67
CA PHE A 764 -16.16 10.72 -38.36
C PHE A 764 -16.93 11.83 -37.64
N LYS A 765 -18.20 12.06 -38.03
CA LYS A 765 -19.08 13.07 -37.44
C LYS A 765 -20.48 12.51 -37.24
N ARG A 766 -21.11 12.82 -36.09
CA ARG A 766 -22.49 12.44 -35.80
C ARG A 766 -23.47 13.34 -36.55
N LEU A 767 -24.47 12.75 -37.20
CA LEU A 767 -25.57 13.45 -37.89
C LEU A 767 -26.91 13.09 -37.22
N LEU A 768 -27.68 14.11 -36.84
CA LEU A 768 -29.04 13.92 -36.32
C LEU A 768 -30.07 14.25 -37.40
N LYS A 769 -30.85 13.25 -37.84
CA LYS A 769 -31.97 13.43 -38.78
C LYS A 769 -33.26 13.70 -38.01
N ARG A 770 -33.92 14.83 -38.30
CA ARG A 770 -35.21 15.24 -37.72
C ARG A 770 -36.37 15.15 -38.70
#